data_AF-A0A7Y7P6E2-F1
#
_entry.id   AF-A0A7Y7P6E2-F1
#
_cell.length_a   1.000
_cell.length_b   1.000
_cell.length_c   1.000
_cell.angle_alpha   90.00
_cell.angle_beta   90.00
_cell.angle_gamma   90.00
#
_symmetry.space_group_name_H-M   'P 1'
#
loop_
_entity.id
_entity.type
_entity.pdbx_description
1 polymer ?
#
loop_
_entity_poly.entity_id
_entity_poly.type
_entity_poly.pdbx_seq_one_letter_code
_entity_poly.pdbx_strand_id
1 'polypeptide(L)'
;SAIIFAGISILAYIFRLSSIINFISETVLIGFKAGAAITIGLTQLPKLFGVAGGGESFFSRLGKLISQLPETNSVVLIFGLVAIFLLFFGDKFLPGKPVAIVVVALSVLAITFTPLGALGFKTVGVIPTGLPKLTLPTFKLADIGSIIPLAFACFLLAYIESVSAAKALAQKNGYDIDPRQELLALGVANLANSLGQGYPVSGGLSQSAVNEKAGAKTNISLVVASVSIALCLLFLTGLLKNLPTVILAAIVLIAIKGLVDIKEMKRLFKINRIDFAIAITALVSVIVFGILQGVLIAALFSLILIIRNVSAPHIAFLGRIPGTNRYTDFKRHPDNELIPGILLFRVESTLVYFNVSNVYQTVWAKVLEMEPDLKTVIFDLSTSATIDSSGARLIKRLYENLETKGIRFKVAEAHSEVRDILRIEKVEHLLGHVSRRDTLHDIVVTAVGEGEPDILQTPTKLKRLQPEKIISHIILGNNYFKETHPKEYFERFKFKQKPYITLVTCSDSRVPLTALMPDTSNKVFSIHNIGNQILSTEGSVDYGIYHLKTPLLLFLGHSNCGAIKAYLRGFEEESYGIKHELDFLQPIIKEYSTVKDFEKLHAHVIEKNLDYQVNIAYKKYKDLVVTGKLTIMAGFYDFMGEFGKGMGNIIIVNVNKQKGIDEMRSMEIFTYLSTAQKNLHIGRLPNGLSESGKEKE
;
A
#
# COMPACT_ATOMS: atom_id res chain seq x y z
N SER A 1 -27.45 -35.43 -12.40
CA SER A 1 -27.00 -34.20 -11.71
C SER A 1 -25.51 -33.91 -11.94
N ALA A 2 -24.58 -34.86 -11.73
CA ALA A 2 -23.13 -34.63 -11.88
C ALA A 2 -22.69 -34.13 -13.28
N ILE A 3 -23.28 -34.66 -14.36
CA ILE A 3 -22.98 -34.17 -15.72
C ILE A 3 -23.47 -32.75 -15.98
N ILE A 4 -24.63 -32.37 -15.43
CA ILE A 4 -25.17 -31.00 -15.54
C ILE A 4 -24.33 -30.04 -14.70
N PHE A 5 -23.96 -30.44 -13.48
CA PHE A 5 -22.99 -29.73 -12.66
C PHE A 5 -21.70 -29.46 -13.45
N ALA A 6 -21.15 -30.49 -14.11
CA ALA A 6 -19.92 -30.37 -14.88
C ALA A 6 -20.05 -29.33 -16.00
N GLY A 7 -21.16 -29.38 -16.74
CA GLY A 7 -21.49 -28.39 -17.76
C GLY A 7 -21.55 -26.97 -17.19
N ILE A 8 -22.26 -26.76 -16.08
CA ILE A 8 -22.36 -25.45 -15.41
C ILE A 8 -20.96 -24.95 -15.01
N SER A 9 -20.13 -25.80 -14.42
CA SER A 9 -18.78 -25.45 -13.95
C SER A 9 -17.84 -25.07 -15.11
N ILE A 10 -17.89 -25.83 -16.21
CA ILE A 10 -17.09 -25.56 -17.42
C ILE A 10 -17.57 -24.27 -18.11
N LEU A 11 -18.89 -24.04 -18.20
CA LEU A 11 -19.44 -22.79 -18.72
C LEU A 11 -19.00 -21.59 -17.87
N ALA A 12 -19.07 -21.71 -16.54
CA ALA A 12 -18.61 -20.69 -15.62
C ALA A 12 -17.10 -20.38 -15.79
N TYR A 13 -16.28 -21.41 -16.06
CA TYR A 13 -14.86 -21.24 -16.40
C TYR A 13 -14.65 -20.46 -17.71
N ILE A 14 -15.42 -20.79 -18.76
CA ILE A 14 -15.35 -20.13 -20.08
C ILE A 14 -15.74 -18.66 -19.96
N PHE A 15 -16.87 -18.37 -19.30
CA PHE A 15 -17.40 -17.01 -19.11
C PHE A 15 -16.68 -16.20 -18.00
N ARG A 16 -15.62 -16.75 -17.38
CA ARG A 16 -14.83 -16.09 -16.33
C ARG A 16 -15.67 -15.67 -15.11
N LEU A 17 -16.66 -16.47 -14.73
CA LEU A 17 -17.55 -16.21 -13.59
C LEU A 17 -16.92 -16.52 -12.22
N SER A 18 -15.61 -16.65 -12.14
CA SER A 18 -14.91 -16.94 -10.88
C SER A 18 -14.96 -15.80 -9.88
N SER A 19 -15.20 -14.56 -10.35
CA SER A 19 -15.26 -13.33 -9.54
C SER A 19 -16.29 -13.36 -8.41
N ILE A 20 -17.33 -14.20 -8.50
CA ILE A 20 -18.35 -14.32 -7.45
C ILE A 20 -17.74 -14.68 -6.08
N ILE A 21 -16.61 -15.40 -6.09
CA ILE A 21 -15.91 -15.82 -4.87
C ILE A 21 -15.15 -14.67 -4.18
N ASN A 22 -14.92 -13.56 -4.88
CA ASN A 22 -14.26 -12.38 -4.32
C ASN A 22 -15.20 -11.63 -3.39
N PHE A 23 -16.51 -11.87 -3.47
CA PHE A 23 -17.49 -11.32 -2.53
C PHE A 23 -17.59 -12.11 -1.23
N ILE A 24 -16.92 -13.27 -1.13
CA ILE A 24 -16.81 -14.02 0.14
C ILE A 24 -15.51 -13.59 0.82
N SER A 25 -15.65 -12.66 1.78
CA SER A 25 -14.53 -12.16 2.55
C SER A 25 -13.96 -13.23 3.48
N GLU A 26 -12.69 -13.06 3.88
CA GLU A 26 -12.04 -13.93 4.86
C GLU A 26 -12.83 -13.99 6.19
N THR A 27 -13.40 -12.85 6.59
CA THR A 27 -14.29 -12.71 7.72
C THR A 27 -15.52 -13.64 7.63
N VAL A 28 -16.16 -13.73 6.45
CA VAL A 28 -17.26 -14.68 6.21
C VAL A 28 -16.76 -16.12 6.34
N LEU A 29 -15.57 -16.44 5.82
CA LEU A 29 -15.00 -17.79 5.89
C LEU A 29 -14.72 -18.24 7.33
N ILE A 30 -14.28 -17.35 8.21
CA ILE A 30 -14.03 -17.66 9.62
C ILE A 30 -15.34 -18.11 10.30
N GLY A 31 -16.41 -17.32 10.15
CA GLY A 31 -17.71 -17.66 10.72
C GLY A 31 -18.35 -18.90 10.09
N PHE A 32 -18.23 -19.04 8.77
CA PHE A 32 -18.68 -20.21 8.02
C PHE A 32 -18.04 -21.51 8.52
N LYS A 33 -16.70 -21.55 8.66
CA LYS A 33 -15.99 -22.74 9.14
C LYS A 33 -16.49 -23.18 10.53
N ALA A 34 -16.71 -22.22 11.41
CA ALA A 34 -17.25 -22.49 12.75
C ALA A 34 -18.69 -23.04 12.69
N GLY A 35 -19.59 -22.40 11.92
CA GLY A 35 -20.97 -22.87 11.74
C GLY A 35 -21.03 -24.26 11.09
N ALA A 36 -20.20 -24.52 10.08
CA ALA A 36 -20.10 -25.79 9.40
C ALA A 36 -19.58 -26.89 10.34
N ALA A 37 -18.54 -26.61 11.13
CA ALA A 37 -18.01 -27.56 12.11
C ALA A 37 -19.05 -27.93 13.18
N ILE A 38 -19.81 -26.95 13.70
CA ILE A 38 -20.87 -27.20 14.67
C ILE A 38 -22.00 -28.05 14.05
N THR A 39 -22.40 -27.73 12.82
CA THR A 39 -23.44 -28.47 12.09
C THR A 39 -23.01 -29.90 11.79
N ILE A 40 -21.79 -30.10 11.27
CA ILE A 40 -21.22 -31.43 10.99
C ILE A 40 -21.09 -32.22 12.29
N GLY A 41 -20.59 -31.60 13.36
CA GLY A 41 -20.46 -32.24 14.67
C GLY A 41 -21.79 -32.81 15.16
N LEU A 42 -22.87 -32.01 15.07
CA LEU A 42 -24.21 -32.45 15.46
C LEU A 42 -24.70 -33.67 14.64
N THR A 43 -24.33 -33.79 13.36
CA THR A 43 -24.68 -34.99 12.55
C THR A 43 -23.95 -36.26 13.00
N GLN A 44 -22.84 -36.14 13.72
CA GLN A 44 -22.06 -37.28 14.22
C GLN A 44 -22.43 -37.69 15.65
N LEU A 45 -22.92 -36.76 16.47
CA LEU A 45 -23.28 -37.03 17.87
C LEU A 45 -24.24 -38.24 18.04
N PRO A 46 -25.33 -38.41 17.26
CA PRO A 46 -26.19 -39.59 17.41
C PRO A 46 -25.46 -40.93 17.29
N LYS A 47 -24.46 -41.02 16.40
CA LYS A 47 -23.64 -42.23 16.23
C LYS A 47 -22.70 -42.45 17.42
N LEU A 48 -22.26 -41.37 18.06
CA LEU A 48 -21.43 -41.41 19.27
C LEU A 48 -22.24 -41.90 20.48
N PHE A 49 -23.48 -41.40 20.65
CA PHE A 49 -24.39 -41.84 21.71
C PHE A 49 -25.07 -43.21 21.42
N GLY A 50 -24.90 -43.75 20.21
CA GLY A 50 -25.51 -45.03 19.81
C GLY A 50 -27.03 -44.96 19.60
N VAL A 51 -27.58 -43.77 19.35
CA VAL A 51 -29.03 -43.55 19.18
C VAL A 51 -29.42 -43.49 17.70
N ALA A 52 -30.72 -43.46 17.42
CA ALA A 52 -31.23 -43.40 16.04
C ALA A 52 -30.86 -42.08 15.33
N GLY A 53 -30.88 -40.97 16.05
CA GLY A 53 -30.80 -39.63 15.49
C GLY A 53 -32.06 -39.26 14.71
N GLY A 54 -31.91 -38.29 13.81
CA GLY A 54 -32.97 -37.84 12.90
C GLY A 54 -33.14 -36.33 12.89
N GLY A 55 -34.08 -35.84 12.08
CA GLY A 55 -34.30 -34.40 11.88
C GLY A 55 -33.65 -33.90 10.60
N GLU A 56 -34.21 -32.86 10.01
CA GLU A 56 -33.74 -32.31 8.74
C GLU A 56 -32.85 -31.09 8.99
N SER A 57 -33.38 -30.09 9.71
CA SER A 57 -32.69 -28.87 10.12
C SER A 57 -31.87 -29.03 11.40
N PHE A 58 -30.94 -28.11 11.65
CA PHE A 58 -30.07 -28.11 12.83
C PHE A 58 -30.85 -28.22 14.14
N PHE A 59 -31.82 -27.33 14.38
CA PHE A 59 -32.60 -27.33 15.63
C PHE A 59 -33.47 -28.57 15.80
N SER A 60 -34.04 -29.10 14.71
CA SER A 60 -34.81 -30.36 14.79
C SER A 60 -33.91 -31.55 15.14
N ARG A 61 -32.67 -31.58 14.62
CA ARG A 61 -31.67 -32.60 14.96
C ARG A 61 -31.22 -32.48 16.40
N LEU A 62 -30.98 -31.25 16.87
CA LEU A 62 -30.60 -31.00 18.26
C LEU A 62 -31.71 -31.41 19.22
N GLY A 63 -32.96 -31.02 18.95
CA GLY A 63 -34.12 -31.42 19.74
C GLY A 63 -34.31 -32.93 19.79
N LYS A 64 -34.21 -33.62 18.65
CA LYS A 64 -34.29 -35.09 18.58
C LYS A 64 -33.15 -35.79 19.32
N LEU A 65 -31.93 -35.26 19.21
CA LEU A 65 -30.80 -35.79 19.96
C LEU A 65 -31.04 -35.65 21.47
N ILE A 66 -31.47 -34.48 21.93
CA ILE A 66 -31.80 -34.22 23.35
C ILE A 66 -32.90 -35.18 23.83
N SER A 67 -33.96 -35.38 23.05
CA SER A 67 -35.04 -36.32 23.42
C SER A 67 -34.59 -37.78 23.46
N GLN A 68 -33.58 -38.14 22.66
CA GLN A 68 -33.03 -39.50 22.60
C GLN A 68 -31.87 -39.74 23.58
N LEU A 69 -31.40 -38.72 24.32
CA LEU A 69 -30.31 -38.89 25.30
C LEU A 69 -30.59 -39.99 26.33
N PRO A 70 -31.83 -40.19 26.84
CA PRO A 70 -32.14 -41.31 27.73
C PRO A 70 -31.94 -42.70 27.09
N GLU A 71 -32.02 -42.81 25.76
CA GLU A 71 -31.84 -44.05 24.99
C GLU A 71 -30.36 -44.33 24.65
N THR A 72 -29.43 -43.59 25.25
CA THR A 72 -27.99 -43.71 24.98
C THR A 72 -27.49 -45.13 25.27
N ASN A 73 -26.79 -45.70 24.30
CA ASN A 73 -26.07 -46.96 24.51
C ASN A 73 -24.70 -46.65 25.14
N SER A 74 -24.56 -46.92 26.44
CA SER A 74 -23.35 -46.62 27.20
C SER A 74 -22.10 -47.33 26.68
N VAL A 75 -22.25 -48.55 26.16
CA VAL A 75 -21.14 -49.34 25.59
C VAL A 75 -20.60 -48.67 24.33
N VAL A 76 -21.50 -48.26 23.43
CA VAL A 76 -21.14 -47.54 22.19
C VAL A 76 -20.50 -46.18 22.53
N LEU A 77 -21.04 -45.46 23.51
CA LEU A 77 -20.51 -44.17 23.94
C LEU A 77 -19.10 -44.30 24.52
N ILE A 78 -18.86 -45.24 25.43
CA ILE A 78 -17.52 -45.48 26.00
C ILE A 78 -16.55 -45.87 24.90
N PHE A 79 -16.95 -46.76 23.99
CA PHE A 79 -16.10 -47.18 22.86
C PHE A 79 -15.72 -45.99 21.97
N GLY A 80 -16.67 -45.10 21.68
CA GLY A 80 -16.44 -43.87 20.94
C GLY A 80 -15.53 -42.88 21.67
N LEU A 81 -15.72 -42.69 22.97
CA LEU A 81 -14.87 -41.83 23.79
C LEU A 81 -13.44 -42.34 23.89
N VAL A 82 -13.25 -43.66 24.01
CA VAL A 82 -11.92 -44.30 23.95
C VAL A 82 -11.28 -44.06 22.58
N ALA A 83 -12.04 -44.20 21.48
CA ALA A 83 -11.53 -43.91 20.15
C ALA A 83 -11.14 -42.43 20.00
N ILE A 84 -11.96 -41.49 20.45
CA ILE A 84 -11.65 -40.05 20.47
C ILE A 84 -10.38 -39.79 21.29
N PHE A 85 -10.25 -40.42 22.46
CA PHE A 85 -9.07 -40.33 23.31
C PHE A 85 -7.82 -40.83 22.58
N LEU A 86 -7.86 -42.02 21.99
CA LEU A 86 -6.75 -42.59 21.24
C LEU A 86 -6.36 -41.74 20.03
N LEU A 87 -7.34 -41.21 19.29
CA LEU A 87 -7.10 -40.32 18.15
C LEU A 87 -6.47 -39.01 18.60
N PHE A 88 -7.01 -38.39 19.65
CA PHE A 88 -6.53 -37.11 20.17
C PHE A 88 -5.10 -37.20 20.72
N PHE A 89 -4.83 -38.19 21.57
CA PHE A 89 -3.52 -38.35 22.19
C PHE A 89 -2.51 -38.98 21.23
N GLY A 90 -2.94 -39.88 20.35
CA GLY A 90 -2.09 -40.42 19.29
C GLY A 90 -1.62 -39.32 18.34
N ASP A 91 -2.48 -38.35 18.01
CA ASP A 91 -2.08 -37.20 17.21
C ASP A 91 -1.03 -36.30 17.89
N LYS A 92 -1.09 -36.20 19.22
CA LYS A 92 -0.15 -35.42 20.03
C LYS A 92 1.19 -36.14 20.25
N PHE A 93 1.15 -37.44 20.53
CA PHE A 93 2.33 -38.22 20.95
C PHE A 93 2.97 -39.02 19.82
N LEU A 94 2.26 -39.31 18.74
CA LEU A 94 2.73 -40.07 17.58
C LEU A 94 2.54 -39.26 16.27
N PRO A 95 3.09 -38.04 16.16
CA PRO A 95 2.92 -37.21 14.97
C PRO A 95 3.42 -37.93 13.71
N GLY A 96 2.63 -37.87 12.64
CA GLY A 96 2.95 -38.51 11.35
C GLY A 96 2.73 -40.03 11.29
N LYS A 97 2.27 -40.68 12.38
CA LYS A 97 1.90 -42.10 12.37
C LYS A 97 0.43 -42.29 11.96
N PRO A 98 0.05 -43.41 11.33
CA PRO A 98 -1.31 -43.66 10.84
C PRO A 98 -2.29 -44.08 11.96
N VAL A 99 -2.39 -43.29 13.03
CA VAL A 99 -3.19 -43.58 14.24
C VAL A 99 -4.65 -43.90 13.89
N ALA A 100 -5.25 -43.15 12.96
CA ALA A 100 -6.63 -43.38 12.54
C ALA A 100 -6.84 -44.78 11.92
N ILE A 101 -5.89 -45.25 11.09
CA ILE A 101 -5.95 -46.58 10.48
C ILE A 101 -5.81 -47.67 11.55
N VAL A 102 -4.93 -47.47 12.53
CA VAL A 102 -4.77 -48.41 13.66
C VAL A 102 -6.04 -48.49 14.49
N VAL A 103 -6.66 -47.35 14.82
CA VAL A 103 -7.94 -47.32 15.56
C VAL A 103 -9.04 -48.02 14.77
N VAL A 104 -9.12 -47.80 13.45
CA VAL A 104 -10.05 -48.51 12.55
C VAL A 104 -9.79 -50.01 12.59
N ALA A 105 -8.54 -50.45 12.38
CA ALA A 105 -8.18 -51.87 12.36
C ALA A 105 -8.50 -52.56 13.70
N LEU A 106 -8.09 -51.95 14.82
CA LEU A 106 -8.40 -52.46 16.16
C LEU A 106 -9.91 -52.53 16.41
N SER A 107 -10.67 -51.54 15.93
CA SER A 107 -12.12 -51.56 16.09
C SER A 107 -12.80 -52.68 15.29
N VAL A 108 -12.33 -52.94 14.06
CA VAL A 108 -12.82 -54.03 13.23
C VAL A 108 -12.48 -55.37 13.86
N LEU A 109 -11.25 -55.55 14.35
CA LEU A 109 -10.83 -56.77 15.04
C LEU A 109 -11.66 -57.00 16.32
N ALA A 110 -11.83 -55.96 17.14
CA ALA A 110 -12.62 -56.04 18.36
C ALA A 110 -14.06 -56.47 18.06
N ILE A 111 -14.71 -55.90 17.05
CA ILE A 111 -16.10 -56.22 16.72
C ILE A 111 -16.24 -57.58 16.04
N THR A 112 -15.21 -58.02 15.32
CA THR A 112 -15.21 -59.31 14.62
C THR A 112 -14.96 -60.49 15.56
N PHE A 113 -14.04 -60.34 16.52
CA PHE A 113 -13.60 -61.44 17.39
C PHE A 113 -14.23 -61.46 18.78
N THR A 114 -15.05 -60.46 19.11
CA THR A 114 -15.75 -60.40 20.41
C THR A 114 -17.27 -60.28 20.20
N PRO A 115 -18.09 -60.62 21.20
CA PRO A 115 -19.54 -60.44 21.12
C PRO A 115 -19.97 -58.97 21.20
N LEU A 116 -19.04 -57.99 21.18
CA LEU A 116 -19.35 -56.55 21.20
C LEU A 116 -20.35 -56.16 20.12
N GLY A 117 -20.29 -56.77 18.93
CA GLY A 117 -21.24 -56.50 17.85
C GLY A 117 -22.72 -56.72 18.22
N ALA A 118 -23.03 -57.62 19.15
CA ALA A 118 -24.38 -57.86 19.63
C ALA A 118 -24.88 -56.80 20.64
N LEU A 119 -24.01 -55.93 21.15
CA LEU A 119 -24.32 -54.91 22.14
C LEU A 119 -24.83 -53.60 21.52
N GLY A 120 -25.49 -53.67 20.35
CA GLY A 120 -26.14 -52.52 19.70
C GLY A 120 -25.22 -51.64 18.83
N PHE A 121 -24.04 -52.12 18.43
CA PHE A 121 -23.17 -51.39 17.51
C PHE A 121 -23.74 -51.40 16.08
N LYS A 122 -23.98 -50.21 15.53
CA LYS A 122 -24.25 -50.05 14.09
C LYS A 122 -22.95 -50.10 13.30
N THR A 123 -22.83 -51.06 12.39
CA THR A 123 -21.67 -51.20 11.49
C THR A 123 -21.98 -50.66 10.09
N VAL A 124 -20.94 -50.50 9.27
CA VAL A 124 -21.06 -50.04 7.87
C VAL A 124 -21.88 -51.02 7.02
N GLY A 125 -21.82 -52.33 7.31
CA GLY A 125 -22.56 -53.35 6.56
C GLY A 125 -21.88 -53.73 5.24
N VAL A 126 -22.61 -54.47 4.40
CA VAL A 126 -22.03 -55.03 3.16
C VAL A 126 -21.75 -53.91 2.16
N ILE A 127 -20.50 -53.79 1.74
CA ILE A 127 -20.04 -52.85 0.71
C ILE A 127 -19.93 -53.62 -0.61
N PRO A 128 -20.49 -53.12 -1.73
CA PRO A 128 -20.32 -53.73 -3.05
C PRO A 128 -18.83 -53.89 -3.40
N THR A 129 -18.42 -55.11 -3.75
CA THR A 129 -17.04 -55.41 -4.15
C THR A 129 -16.84 -55.11 -5.64
N GLY A 130 -15.65 -54.61 -5.99
CA GLY A 130 -15.27 -54.32 -7.37
C GLY A 130 -15.32 -52.84 -7.72
N LEU A 131 -14.79 -52.50 -8.90
CA LEU A 131 -14.80 -51.14 -9.41
C LEU A 131 -16.17 -50.79 -10.03
N PRO A 132 -16.61 -49.52 -9.94
CA PRO A 132 -17.86 -49.10 -10.56
C PRO A 132 -17.79 -49.28 -12.08
N LYS A 133 -18.89 -49.75 -12.68
CA LYS A 133 -19.01 -49.87 -14.13
C LYS A 133 -19.15 -48.48 -14.76
N LEU A 134 -18.31 -48.20 -15.76
CA LEU A 134 -18.44 -46.98 -16.55
C LEU A 134 -19.70 -47.06 -17.42
N THR A 135 -20.59 -46.08 -17.25
CA THR A 135 -21.86 -45.99 -17.99
C THR A 135 -22.12 -44.55 -18.39
N LEU A 136 -22.65 -44.36 -19.60
CA LEU A 136 -23.12 -43.04 -20.01
C LEU A 136 -24.43 -42.70 -19.28
N PRO A 137 -24.54 -41.50 -18.68
CA PRO A 137 -25.76 -41.09 -18.01
C PRO A 137 -26.91 -40.94 -19.02
N THR A 138 -28.07 -41.52 -18.70
CA THR A 138 -29.28 -41.38 -19.51
C THR A 138 -29.96 -40.04 -19.23
N PHE A 139 -30.31 -39.31 -20.28
CA PHE A 139 -31.04 -38.04 -20.20
C PHE A 139 -32.50 -38.24 -20.56
N LYS A 140 -33.40 -38.05 -19.61
CA LYS A 140 -34.84 -37.94 -19.88
C LYS A 140 -35.22 -36.47 -19.80
N LEU A 141 -35.85 -35.93 -20.86
CA LEU A 141 -36.28 -34.54 -20.91
C LEU A 141 -37.20 -34.17 -19.73
N ALA A 142 -38.03 -35.11 -19.27
CA ALA A 142 -38.94 -34.93 -18.14
C ALA A 142 -38.22 -34.61 -16.82
N ASP A 143 -36.97 -35.07 -16.64
CA ASP A 143 -36.22 -34.88 -15.39
C ASP A 143 -35.42 -33.55 -15.37
N ILE A 144 -35.37 -32.83 -16.50
CA ILE A 144 -34.59 -31.59 -16.62
C ILE A 144 -35.06 -30.52 -15.63
N GLY A 145 -36.38 -30.38 -15.47
CA GLY A 145 -36.98 -29.35 -14.60
C GLY A 145 -36.61 -29.51 -13.12
N SER A 146 -36.41 -30.74 -12.63
CA SER A 146 -36.03 -31.02 -11.24
C SER A 146 -34.52 -31.15 -11.05
N ILE A 147 -33.79 -31.69 -12.04
CA ILE A 147 -32.35 -31.92 -11.94
C ILE A 147 -31.55 -30.62 -12.10
N ILE A 148 -31.95 -29.68 -12.96
CA ILE A 148 -31.19 -28.43 -13.17
C ILE A 148 -31.06 -27.62 -11.86
N PRO A 149 -32.16 -27.31 -11.13
CA PRO A 149 -32.05 -26.56 -9.88
C PRO A 149 -31.19 -27.27 -8.84
N LEU A 150 -31.33 -28.59 -8.72
CA LEU A 150 -30.52 -29.40 -7.82
C LEU A 150 -29.04 -29.39 -8.21
N ALA A 151 -28.73 -29.56 -9.50
CA ALA A 151 -27.35 -29.55 -10.00
C ALA A 151 -26.70 -28.16 -9.83
N PHE A 152 -27.46 -27.09 -10.02
CA PHE A 152 -27.00 -25.72 -9.77
C PHE A 152 -26.72 -25.48 -8.27
N ALA A 153 -27.61 -25.95 -7.39
CA ALA A 153 -27.39 -25.86 -5.95
C ALA A 153 -26.15 -26.66 -5.51
N CYS A 154 -25.98 -27.89 -6.03
CA CYS A 154 -24.78 -28.69 -5.80
C CYS A 154 -23.53 -27.99 -6.34
N PHE A 155 -23.58 -27.41 -7.54
CA PHE A 155 -22.48 -26.64 -8.13
C PHE A 155 -22.06 -25.48 -7.24
N LEU A 156 -23.02 -24.66 -6.83
CA LEU A 156 -22.74 -23.49 -6.01
C LEU A 156 -22.14 -23.88 -4.66
N LEU A 157 -22.71 -24.91 -4.01
CA LEU A 157 -22.19 -25.43 -2.75
C LEU A 157 -20.78 -26.00 -2.90
N ALA A 158 -20.54 -26.85 -3.91
CA ALA A 158 -19.25 -27.47 -4.16
C ALA A 158 -18.17 -26.45 -4.52
N TYR A 159 -18.51 -25.44 -5.32
CA TYR A 159 -17.57 -24.39 -5.70
C TYR A 159 -17.19 -23.53 -4.48
N ILE A 160 -18.18 -23.12 -3.68
CA ILE A 160 -17.92 -22.38 -2.44
C ILE A 160 -17.06 -23.21 -1.49
N GLU A 161 -17.40 -24.48 -1.27
CA GLU A 161 -16.65 -25.36 -0.36
C GLU A 161 -15.21 -25.59 -0.84
N SER A 162 -15.03 -25.94 -2.12
CA SER A 162 -13.71 -26.20 -2.72
C SER A 162 -12.81 -24.97 -2.62
N VAL A 163 -13.29 -23.80 -3.07
CA VAL A 163 -12.48 -22.58 -3.05
C VAL A 163 -12.26 -22.08 -1.63
N SER A 164 -13.24 -22.20 -0.73
CA SER A 164 -13.08 -21.81 0.67
C SER A 164 -12.02 -22.67 1.36
N ALA A 165 -12.01 -23.97 1.11
CA ALA A 165 -11.00 -24.88 1.62
C ALA A 165 -9.63 -24.57 1.00
N ALA A 166 -9.57 -24.40 -0.32
CA ALA A 166 -8.34 -24.06 -1.02
C ALA A 166 -7.73 -22.75 -0.48
N LYS A 167 -8.52 -21.67 -0.34
CA LYS A 167 -8.07 -20.38 0.24
C LYS A 167 -7.53 -20.56 1.65
N ALA A 168 -8.20 -21.37 2.48
CA ALA A 168 -7.78 -21.62 3.85
C ALA A 168 -6.40 -22.30 3.92
N LEU A 169 -6.14 -23.30 3.09
CA LEU A 169 -4.83 -23.96 3.03
C LEU A 169 -3.77 -23.08 2.37
N ALA A 170 -4.14 -22.31 1.34
CA ALA A 170 -3.28 -21.38 0.62
C ALA A 170 -2.72 -20.29 1.54
N GLN A 171 -3.60 -19.65 2.32
CA GLN A 171 -3.22 -18.66 3.31
C GLN A 171 -2.28 -19.22 4.38
N LYS A 172 -2.53 -20.44 4.86
CA LYS A 172 -1.70 -21.09 5.87
C LYS A 172 -0.29 -21.42 5.35
N ASN A 173 -0.17 -21.79 4.08
CA ASN A 173 1.09 -22.25 3.48
C ASN A 173 1.79 -21.18 2.61
N GLY A 174 1.22 -19.99 2.45
CA GLY A 174 1.82 -18.87 1.72
C GLY A 174 1.86 -19.04 0.20
N TYR A 175 0.84 -19.69 -0.39
CA TYR A 175 0.68 -19.76 -1.84
C TYR A 175 -0.64 -19.15 -2.28
N ASP A 176 -0.76 -18.83 -3.57
CA ASP A 176 -1.98 -18.31 -4.17
C ASP A 176 -2.77 -19.41 -4.89
N ILE A 177 -4.08 -19.23 -5.01
CA ILE A 177 -4.95 -20.11 -5.79
C ILE A 177 -5.56 -19.34 -6.95
N ASP A 178 -5.87 -20.05 -8.04
CA ASP A 178 -6.69 -19.52 -9.13
C ASP A 178 -8.13 -20.08 -9.00
N PRO A 179 -9.11 -19.29 -8.54
CA PRO A 179 -10.49 -19.74 -8.43
C PRO A 179 -11.13 -20.10 -9.77
N ARG A 180 -10.63 -19.54 -10.88
CA ARG A 180 -11.07 -19.92 -12.21
C ARG A 180 -10.60 -21.34 -12.54
N GLN A 181 -9.36 -21.67 -12.23
CA GLN A 181 -8.85 -23.03 -12.42
C GLN A 181 -9.62 -24.05 -11.57
N GLU A 182 -10.08 -23.68 -10.37
CA GLU A 182 -10.96 -24.53 -9.55
C GLU A 182 -12.29 -24.85 -10.23
N LEU A 183 -12.91 -23.92 -10.96
CA LEU A 183 -14.12 -24.19 -11.75
C LEU A 183 -13.87 -25.26 -12.83
N LEU A 184 -12.70 -25.20 -13.49
CA LEU A 184 -12.34 -26.21 -14.49
C LEU A 184 -12.08 -27.57 -13.82
N ALA A 185 -11.34 -27.59 -12.71
CA ALA A 185 -11.05 -28.81 -11.98
C ALA A 185 -12.32 -29.51 -11.47
N LEU A 186 -13.24 -28.76 -10.87
CA LEU A 186 -14.54 -29.27 -10.44
C LEU A 186 -15.39 -29.77 -11.62
N GLY A 187 -15.35 -29.06 -12.75
CA GLY A 187 -16.04 -29.45 -13.97
C GLY A 187 -15.55 -30.79 -14.52
N VAL A 188 -14.24 -30.93 -14.69
CA VAL A 188 -13.60 -32.16 -15.19
C VAL A 188 -13.80 -33.32 -14.20
N ALA A 189 -13.64 -33.09 -12.91
CA ALA A 189 -13.85 -34.10 -11.87
C ALA A 189 -15.29 -34.62 -11.87
N ASN A 190 -16.28 -33.73 -11.96
CA ASN A 190 -17.69 -34.12 -12.00
C ASN A 190 -18.11 -34.76 -13.32
N LEU A 191 -17.46 -34.39 -14.43
CA LEU A 191 -17.64 -35.07 -15.71
C LEU A 191 -17.16 -36.52 -15.62
N ALA A 192 -15.94 -36.75 -15.11
CA ALA A 192 -15.41 -38.09 -14.90
C ALA A 192 -16.26 -38.91 -13.91
N ASN A 193 -16.68 -38.29 -12.81
CA ASN A 193 -17.53 -38.93 -11.80
C ASN A 193 -18.92 -39.31 -12.34
N SER A 194 -19.46 -38.55 -13.31
CA SER A 194 -20.74 -38.88 -13.96
C SER A 194 -20.69 -40.19 -14.76
N LEU A 195 -19.52 -40.56 -15.29
CA LEU A 195 -19.31 -41.84 -15.99
C LEU A 195 -19.29 -43.02 -15.01
N GLY A 196 -18.83 -42.80 -13.78
CA GLY A 196 -18.77 -43.80 -12.71
C GLY A 196 -20.05 -43.94 -11.88
N GLN A 197 -21.17 -43.35 -12.32
CA GLN A 197 -22.46 -43.33 -11.61
C GLN A 197 -22.41 -42.63 -10.23
N GLY A 198 -21.46 -41.71 -10.04
CA GLY A 198 -21.30 -40.98 -8.79
C GLY A 198 -22.26 -39.78 -8.64
N TYR A 199 -22.50 -39.39 -7.39
CA TYR A 199 -23.18 -38.12 -7.05
C TYR A 199 -22.18 -36.95 -7.16
N PRO A 200 -22.63 -35.69 -7.39
CA PRO A 200 -21.72 -34.55 -7.52
C PRO A 200 -20.68 -34.45 -6.40
N VAL A 201 -19.43 -34.21 -6.75
CA VAL A 201 -18.29 -34.15 -5.82
C VAL A 201 -17.69 -32.75 -5.72
N SER A 202 -17.10 -32.43 -4.58
CA SER A 202 -16.43 -31.16 -4.27
C SER A 202 -15.05 -31.40 -3.65
N GLY A 203 -14.26 -30.34 -3.49
CA GLY A 203 -13.10 -30.35 -2.60
C GLY A 203 -13.56 -30.35 -1.14
N GLY A 204 -13.05 -31.29 -0.34
CA GLY A 204 -13.44 -31.46 1.06
C GLY A 204 -12.41 -30.90 2.04
N LEU A 205 -12.84 -29.99 2.92
CA LEU A 205 -11.96 -29.35 3.90
C LEU A 205 -11.33 -30.34 4.88
N SER A 206 -12.08 -31.36 5.32
CA SER A 206 -11.62 -32.38 6.27
C SER A 206 -10.53 -33.28 5.66
N GLN A 207 -10.75 -33.78 4.45
CA GLN A 207 -9.78 -34.64 3.76
C GLN A 207 -8.51 -33.87 3.40
N SER A 208 -8.63 -32.63 2.93
CA SER A 208 -7.49 -31.77 2.62
C SER A 208 -6.66 -31.44 3.87
N ALA A 209 -7.30 -31.18 5.01
CA ALA A 209 -6.59 -30.95 6.27
C ALA A 209 -5.82 -32.19 6.74
N VAL A 210 -6.37 -33.39 6.57
CA VAL A 210 -5.67 -34.65 6.88
C VAL A 210 -4.48 -34.85 5.93
N ASN A 211 -4.67 -34.61 4.63
CA ASN A 211 -3.61 -34.76 3.62
C ASN A 211 -2.45 -33.78 3.87
N GLU A 212 -2.77 -32.52 4.16
CA GLU A 212 -1.79 -31.48 4.52
C GLU A 212 -1.03 -31.86 5.79
N LYS A 213 -1.73 -32.31 6.83
CA LYS A 213 -1.12 -32.71 8.10
C LYS A 213 -0.21 -33.94 7.95
N ALA A 214 -0.52 -34.83 7.01
CA ALA A 214 0.35 -35.95 6.66
C ALA A 214 1.62 -35.51 5.89
N GLY A 215 1.76 -34.22 5.58
CA GLY A 215 2.93 -33.66 4.90
C GLY A 215 2.87 -33.74 3.37
N ALA A 216 1.68 -33.94 2.79
CA ALA A 216 1.53 -33.97 1.34
C ALA A 216 1.87 -32.62 0.70
N LYS A 217 2.78 -32.63 -0.28
CA LYS A 217 3.21 -31.42 -1.02
C LYS A 217 2.79 -31.40 -2.48
N THR A 218 2.32 -32.52 -3.02
CA THR A 218 1.96 -32.66 -4.44
C THR A 218 0.66 -33.43 -4.60
N ASN A 219 0.01 -33.27 -5.75
CA ASN A 219 -1.24 -33.98 -6.07
C ASN A 219 -1.07 -35.50 -6.24
N ILE A 220 0.18 -36.02 -6.25
CA ILE A 220 0.45 -37.46 -6.27
C ILE A 220 -0.18 -38.14 -5.05
N SER A 221 -0.31 -37.46 -3.90
CA SER A 221 -1.00 -38.03 -2.74
C SER A 221 -2.44 -38.42 -3.03
N LEU A 222 -3.15 -37.68 -3.89
CA LEU A 222 -4.52 -38.00 -4.31
C LEU A 222 -4.57 -39.19 -5.27
N VAL A 223 -3.55 -39.36 -6.12
CA VAL A 223 -3.41 -40.55 -6.98
C VAL A 223 -3.18 -41.79 -6.11
N VAL A 224 -2.26 -41.72 -5.15
CA VAL A 224 -1.98 -42.80 -4.19
C VAL A 224 -3.23 -43.12 -3.36
N ALA A 225 -3.97 -42.10 -2.91
CA ALA A 225 -5.23 -42.29 -2.20
C ALA A 225 -6.28 -43.00 -3.07
N SER A 226 -6.41 -42.60 -4.34
CA SER A 226 -7.36 -43.21 -5.29
C SER A 226 -7.02 -44.68 -5.58
N VAL A 227 -5.74 -45.00 -5.77
CA VAL A 227 -5.26 -46.39 -5.93
C VAL A 227 -5.52 -47.19 -4.66
N SER A 228 -5.26 -46.61 -3.49
CA SER A 228 -5.52 -47.27 -2.20
C SER A 228 -7.01 -47.57 -2.01
N ILE A 229 -7.90 -46.64 -2.38
CA ILE A 229 -9.35 -46.85 -2.37
C ILE A 229 -9.74 -47.98 -3.34
N ALA A 230 -9.18 -48.01 -4.55
CA ALA A 230 -9.43 -49.08 -5.50
C ALA A 230 -9.01 -50.46 -4.95
N LEU A 231 -7.84 -50.55 -4.31
CA LEU A 231 -7.40 -51.78 -3.63
C LEU A 231 -8.32 -52.17 -2.47
N CYS A 232 -8.78 -51.20 -1.67
CA CYS A 232 -9.76 -51.45 -0.62
C CYS A 232 -11.07 -52.03 -1.17
N LEU A 233 -11.57 -51.50 -2.30
CA LEU A 233 -12.80 -51.98 -2.94
C LEU A 233 -12.66 -53.38 -3.55
N LEU A 234 -11.46 -53.76 -3.98
CA LEU A 234 -11.18 -55.07 -4.56
C LEU A 234 -10.94 -56.16 -3.50
N PHE A 235 -10.26 -55.82 -2.40
CA PHE A 235 -9.74 -56.82 -1.46
C PHE A 235 -10.22 -56.68 -0.01
N LEU A 236 -10.63 -55.48 0.44
CA LEU A 236 -10.84 -55.20 1.86
C LEU A 236 -12.30 -54.90 2.25
N THR A 237 -13.25 -54.92 1.31
CA THR A 237 -14.69 -54.67 1.57
C THR A 237 -15.28 -55.61 2.63
N GLY A 238 -14.87 -56.88 2.60
CA GLY A 238 -15.29 -57.88 3.59
C GLY A 238 -14.85 -57.54 5.02
N LEU A 239 -13.64 -57.01 5.20
CA LEU A 239 -13.11 -56.59 6.51
C LEU A 239 -13.84 -55.34 7.01
N LEU A 240 -14.10 -54.38 6.12
CA LEU A 240 -14.73 -53.11 6.47
C LEU A 240 -16.23 -53.25 6.82
N LYS A 241 -16.87 -54.39 6.51
CA LYS A 241 -18.25 -54.68 6.88
C LYS A 241 -18.52 -54.50 8.37
N ASN A 242 -17.56 -54.89 9.21
CA ASN A 242 -17.67 -54.85 10.66
C ASN A 242 -17.19 -53.52 11.27
N LEU A 243 -16.82 -52.53 10.46
CA LEU A 243 -16.39 -51.22 10.96
C LEU A 243 -17.55 -50.51 11.68
N PRO A 244 -17.40 -50.15 12.96
CA PRO A 244 -18.44 -49.41 13.68
C PRO A 244 -18.59 -47.98 13.18
N THR A 245 -19.83 -47.55 12.98
CA THR A 245 -20.16 -46.17 12.60
C THR A 245 -19.77 -45.14 13.67
N VAL A 246 -19.65 -45.56 14.93
CA VAL A 246 -19.12 -44.72 16.04
C VAL A 246 -17.65 -44.34 15.84
N ILE A 247 -16.84 -45.20 15.21
CA ILE A 247 -15.44 -44.90 14.91
C ILE A 247 -15.34 -43.85 13.80
N LEU A 248 -16.20 -43.97 12.77
CA LEU A 248 -16.31 -42.94 11.73
C LEU A 248 -16.72 -41.59 12.33
N ALA A 249 -17.68 -41.58 13.27
CA ALA A 249 -18.08 -40.38 13.99
C ALA A 249 -16.92 -39.76 14.80
N ALA A 250 -16.16 -40.58 15.53
CA ALA A 250 -14.99 -40.13 16.29
C ALA A 250 -13.92 -39.47 15.40
N ILE A 251 -13.62 -40.08 14.25
CA ILE A 251 -12.67 -39.53 13.27
C ILE A 251 -13.14 -38.16 12.74
N VAL A 252 -14.41 -38.05 12.37
CA VAL A 252 -14.98 -36.79 11.87
C VAL A 252 -14.95 -35.70 12.95
N LEU A 253 -15.32 -36.03 14.20
CA LEU A 253 -15.29 -35.07 15.32
C LEU A 253 -13.88 -34.53 15.61
N ILE A 254 -12.86 -35.39 15.54
CA ILE A 254 -11.45 -34.96 15.69
C ILE A 254 -11.01 -34.08 14.51
N ALA A 255 -11.40 -34.43 13.28
CA ALA A 255 -11.01 -33.69 12.09
C ALA A 255 -11.58 -32.26 12.05
N ILE A 256 -12.84 -32.07 12.47
CA ILE A 256 -13.49 -30.75 12.43
C ILE A 256 -13.10 -29.83 13.60
N LYS A 257 -12.43 -30.34 14.65
CA LYS A 257 -12.02 -29.54 15.81
C LYS A 257 -11.19 -28.31 15.40
N GLY A 258 -10.31 -28.47 14.41
CA GLY A 258 -9.43 -27.39 13.93
C GLY A 258 -10.13 -26.30 13.10
N LEU A 259 -11.42 -26.47 12.78
CA LEU A 259 -12.17 -25.52 11.96
C LEU A 259 -12.75 -24.36 12.76
N VAL A 260 -12.88 -24.52 14.08
CA VAL A 260 -13.39 -23.47 14.98
C VAL A 260 -12.22 -22.67 15.55
N ASP A 261 -11.89 -21.54 14.93
CA ASP A 261 -10.83 -20.65 15.42
C ASP A 261 -11.37 -19.56 16.37
N ILE A 262 -11.44 -19.90 17.65
CA ILE A 262 -11.90 -18.97 18.71
C ILE A 262 -10.93 -17.80 18.90
N LYS A 263 -9.63 -18.01 18.67
CA LYS A 263 -8.61 -16.96 18.86
C LYS A 263 -8.81 -15.86 17.82
N GLU A 264 -9.06 -16.26 16.58
CA GLU A 264 -9.29 -15.34 15.48
C GLU A 264 -10.60 -14.56 15.64
N MET A 265 -11.69 -15.22 16.07
CA MET A 265 -12.95 -14.55 16.40
C MET A 265 -12.76 -13.47 17.48
N LYS A 266 -11.97 -13.75 18.53
CA LYS A 266 -11.63 -12.77 19.57
C LYS A 266 -10.76 -11.62 19.04
N ARG A 267 -9.85 -11.90 18.09
CA ARG A 267 -9.02 -10.89 17.44
C ARG A 267 -9.89 -9.91 16.64
N LEU A 268 -10.80 -10.42 15.81
CA LEU A 268 -11.74 -9.62 15.03
C LEU A 268 -12.57 -8.69 15.93
N PHE A 269 -13.10 -9.21 17.04
CA PHE A 269 -13.88 -8.42 18.01
C PHE A 269 -13.12 -7.21 18.56
N LYS A 270 -11.79 -7.33 18.74
CA LYS A 270 -10.92 -6.26 19.25
C LYS A 270 -10.51 -5.26 18.16
N ILE A 271 -10.36 -5.70 16.91
CA ILE A 271 -9.90 -4.87 15.80
C ILE A 271 -11.06 -4.06 15.21
N ASN A 272 -12.13 -4.74 14.78
CA ASN A 272 -13.25 -4.12 14.10
C ASN A 272 -14.56 -4.86 14.41
N ARG A 273 -15.51 -4.14 15.01
CA ARG A 273 -16.83 -4.67 15.38
C ARG A 273 -17.64 -5.12 14.16
N ILE A 274 -17.46 -4.46 13.02
CA ILE A 274 -18.20 -4.77 11.78
C ILE A 274 -17.75 -6.13 11.24
N ASP A 275 -16.44 -6.38 11.20
CA ASP A 275 -15.90 -7.67 10.77
C ASP A 275 -16.36 -8.79 11.71
N PHE A 276 -16.31 -8.57 13.02
CA PHE A 276 -16.86 -9.54 13.97
C PHE A 276 -18.35 -9.81 13.73
N ALA A 277 -19.16 -8.79 13.46
CA ALA A 277 -20.58 -8.95 13.15
C ALA A 277 -20.78 -9.80 11.87
N ILE A 278 -19.99 -9.58 10.82
CA ILE A 278 -20.05 -10.38 9.59
C ILE A 278 -19.73 -11.86 9.87
N ALA A 279 -18.69 -12.14 10.66
CA ALA A 279 -18.34 -13.50 11.03
C ALA A 279 -19.43 -14.19 11.87
N ILE A 280 -20.03 -13.49 12.84
CA ILE A 280 -21.14 -14.02 13.64
C ILE A 280 -22.37 -14.26 12.77
N THR A 281 -22.70 -13.35 11.85
CA THR A 281 -23.78 -13.55 10.89
C THR A 281 -23.55 -14.82 10.08
N ALA A 282 -22.33 -15.04 9.57
CA ALA A 282 -22.01 -16.28 8.84
C ALA A 282 -22.21 -17.54 9.69
N LEU A 283 -21.72 -17.53 10.94
CA LEU A 283 -21.90 -18.66 11.86
C LEU A 283 -23.38 -18.96 12.11
N VAL A 284 -24.16 -17.93 12.45
CA VAL A 284 -25.58 -18.06 12.78
C VAL A 284 -26.39 -18.47 11.55
N SER A 285 -26.15 -17.85 10.40
CA SER A 285 -26.86 -18.17 9.16
C SER A 285 -26.61 -19.61 8.71
N VAL A 286 -25.40 -20.15 8.90
CA VAL A 286 -25.11 -21.56 8.61
C VAL A 286 -25.88 -22.50 9.54
N ILE A 287 -25.96 -22.19 10.83
CA ILE A 287 -26.69 -22.99 11.82
C ILE A 287 -28.20 -22.97 11.52
N VAL A 288 -28.75 -21.81 11.19
CA VAL A 288 -30.20 -21.63 11.00
C VAL A 288 -30.68 -22.14 9.64
N PHE A 289 -30.00 -21.73 8.55
CA PHE A 289 -30.46 -21.95 7.18
C PHE A 289 -29.72 -23.08 6.45
N GLY A 290 -28.67 -23.64 7.06
CA GLY A 290 -27.80 -24.62 6.44
C GLY A 290 -26.59 -24.00 5.77
N ILE A 291 -25.66 -24.86 5.34
CA ILE A 291 -24.32 -24.48 4.86
C ILE A 291 -24.39 -23.55 3.64
N LEU A 292 -25.12 -23.95 2.58
CA LEU A 292 -25.21 -23.18 1.34
C LEU A 292 -25.86 -21.81 1.55
N GLN A 293 -27.08 -21.80 2.07
CA GLN A 293 -27.86 -20.59 2.31
C GLN A 293 -27.13 -19.67 3.30
N GLY A 294 -26.51 -20.24 4.33
CA GLY A 294 -25.80 -19.51 5.37
C GLY A 294 -24.64 -18.68 4.81
N VAL A 295 -23.83 -19.25 3.92
CA VAL A 295 -22.72 -18.51 3.28
C VAL A 295 -23.24 -17.40 2.38
N LEU A 296 -24.27 -17.68 1.56
CA LEU A 296 -24.82 -16.69 0.64
C LEU A 296 -25.43 -15.49 1.38
N ILE A 297 -26.18 -15.75 2.45
CA ILE A 297 -26.75 -14.70 3.32
C ILE A 297 -25.63 -13.84 3.93
N ALA A 298 -24.56 -14.48 4.42
CA ALA A 298 -23.46 -13.76 5.03
C ALA A 298 -22.64 -12.94 4.03
N ALA A 299 -22.40 -13.48 2.82
CA ALA A 299 -21.73 -12.75 1.75
C ALA A 299 -22.57 -11.53 1.29
N LEU A 300 -23.88 -11.71 1.12
CA LEU A 300 -24.79 -10.62 0.79
C LEU A 300 -24.83 -9.55 1.91
N PHE A 301 -24.91 -9.97 3.16
CA PHE A 301 -24.87 -9.07 4.31
C PHE A 301 -23.55 -8.29 4.38
N SER A 302 -22.42 -8.96 4.16
CA SER A 302 -21.09 -8.32 4.07
C SER A 302 -21.06 -7.27 2.96
N LEU A 303 -21.60 -7.59 1.78
CA LEU A 303 -21.67 -6.66 0.65
C LEU A 303 -22.54 -5.43 0.98
N ILE A 304 -23.71 -5.63 1.59
CA ILE A 304 -24.60 -4.55 2.02
C ILE A 304 -23.90 -3.62 3.02
N LEU A 305 -23.14 -4.17 3.98
CA LEU A 305 -22.40 -3.37 4.95
C LEU A 305 -21.29 -2.54 4.31
N ILE A 306 -20.56 -3.12 3.35
CA ILE A 306 -19.54 -2.39 2.57
C ILE A 306 -20.20 -1.25 1.80
N ILE A 307 -21.29 -1.54 1.08
CA ILE A 307 -22.04 -0.52 0.32
C ILE A 307 -22.51 0.59 1.26
N ARG A 308 -23.12 0.24 2.40
CA ARG A 308 -23.58 1.22 3.41
C ARG A 308 -22.45 2.13 3.89
N ASN A 309 -21.27 1.57 4.16
CA ASN A 309 -20.11 2.34 4.62
C ASN A 309 -19.59 3.30 3.53
N VAL A 310 -19.63 2.90 2.26
CA VAL A 310 -19.19 3.74 1.13
C VAL A 310 -20.27 4.75 0.71
N SER A 311 -21.55 4.46 0.96
CA SER A 311 -22.71 5.33 0.71
C SER A 311 -22.75 6.57 1.61
N ALA A 312 -22.19 6.48 2.82
CA ALA A 312 -22.11 7.59 3.76
C ALA A 312 -20.65 7.89 4.17
N PRO A 313 -19.82 8.37 3.22
CA PRO A 313 -18.41 8.60 3.49
C PRO A 313 -18.20 9.75 4.48
N HIS A 314 -17.05 9.75 5.16
CA HIS A 314 -16.65 10.86 6.01
C HIS A 314 -16.35 12.09 5.15
N ILE A 315 -16.95 13.23 5.53
CA ILE A 315 -16.77 14.52 4.86
C ILE A 315 -16.03 15.40 5.87
N ALA A 316 -14.75 15.63 5.58
CA ALA A 316 -13.88 16.41 6.43
C ALA A 316 -14.03 17.89 6.09
N PHE A 317 -14.42 18.71 7.07
CA PHE A 317 -14.39 20.16 6.94
C PHE A 317 -13.02 20.64 7.41
N LEU A 318 -12.31 21.37 6.55
CA LEU A 318 -10.88 21.60 6.72
C LEU A 318 -10.59 22.96 7.37
N GLY A 319 -9.61 22.98 8.27
CA GLY A 319 -8.96 24.20 8.76
C GLY A 319 -7.46 24.17 8.47
N ARG A 320 -6.81 25.33 8.47
CA ARG A 320 -5.37 25.48 8.25
C ARG A 320 -4.60 25.12 9.52
N ILE A 321 -3.56 24.30 9.41
CA ILE A 321 -2.65 24.08 10.54
C ILE A 321 -1.86 25.37 10.77
N PRO A 322 -1.85 25.95 11.99
CA PRO A 322 -1.18 27.21 12.29
C PRO A 322 0.26 27.27 11.78
N GLY A 323 0.62 28.35 11.09
CA GLY A 323 1.98 28.57 10.57
C GLY A 323 2.38 27.69 9.37
N THR A 324 1.43 27.00 8.72
CA THR A 324 1.70 26.15 7.55
C THR A 324 0.70 26.38 6.42
N ASN A 325 1.01 25.82 5.24
CA ASN A 325 0.12 25.80 4.07
C ASN A 325 -0.69 24.49 3.95
N ARG A 326 -0.89 23.78 5.08
CA ARG A 326 -1.58 22.48 5.11
C ARG A 326 -2.95 22.59 5.78
N TYR A 327 -3.90 21.78 5.30
CA TYR A 327 -5.28 21.78 5.75
C TYR A 327 -5.70 20.37 6.22
N THR A 328 -6.32 20.29 7.39
CA THR A 328 -6.78 19.00 7.96
C THR A 328 -8.15 19.13 8.62
N ASP A 329 -8.77 17.98 8.92
CA ASP A 329 -10.12 17.91 9.48
C ASP A 329 -10.20 18.63 10.83
N PHE A 330 -10.96 19.73 10.88
CA PHE A 330 -11.21 20.52 12.07
C PHE A 330 -11.90 19.72 13.19
N LYS A 331 -12.72 18.72 12.84
CA LYS A 331 -13.40 17.89 13.86
C LYS A 331 -12.42 17.03 14.65
N ARG A 332 -11.31 16.61 14.03
CA ARG A 332 -10.26 15.81 14.68
C ARG A 332 -9.17 16.68 15.31
N HIS A 333 -8.95 17.87 14.75
CA HIS A 333 -7.93 18.82 15.18
C HIS A 333 -8.55 20.22 15.37
N PRO A 334 -9.15 20.49 16.55
CA PRO A 334 -9.84 21.76 16.83
C PRO A 334 -8.92 22.98 16.88
N ASP A 335 -7.60 22.76 16.97
CA ASP A 335 -6.54 23.77 16.93
C ASP A 335 -6.29 24.36 15.54
N ASN A 336 -6.89 23.78 14.50
CA ASN A 336 -6.81 24.32 13.14
C ASN A 336 -7.53 25.67 13.00
N GLU A 337 -6.88 26.60 12.30
CA GLU A 337 -7.41 27.92 11.98
C GLU A 337 -8.47 27.83 10.87
N LEU A 338 -9.72 28.18 11.20
CA LEU A 338 -10.76 28.38 10.20
C LEU A 338 -10.56 29.72 9.49
N ILE A 339 -10.76 29.73 8.17
CA ILE A 339 -10.57 30.94 7.37
C ILE A 339 -11.91 31.67 7.25
N PRO A 340 -12.01 32.92 7.75
CA PRO A 340 -13.27 33.66 7.73
C PRO A 340 -13.87 33.76 6.32
N GLY A 341 -15.15 33.40 6.20
CA GLY A 341 -15.89 33.46 4.94
C GLY A 341 -15.51 32.38 3.91
N ILE A 342 -14.69 31.39 4.27
CA ILE A 342 -14.35 30.26 3.37
C ILE A 342 -14.73 28.92 4.02
N LEU A 343 -15.51 28.12 3.29
CA LEU A 343 -15.79 26.73 3.63
C LEU A 343 -14.90 25.81 2.79
N LEU A 344 -13.96 25.13 3.43
CA LEU A 344 -13.14 24.09 2.79
C LEU A 344 -13.67 22.72 3.21
N PHE A 345 -13.85 21.82 2.25
CA PHE A 345 -14.21 20.45 2.56
C PHE A 345 -13.55 19.45 1.63
N ARG A 346 -13.38 18.23 2.14
CA ARG A 346 -12.85 17.07 1.43
C ARG A 346 -13.73 15.86 1.68
N VAL A 347 -14.00 15.10 0.62
CA VAL A 347 -14.72 13.81 0.73
C VAL A 347 -13.69 12.69 0.75
N GLU A 348 -13.62 11.94 1.85
CA GLU A 348 -12.66 10.84 2.01
C GLU A 348 -13.16 9.54 1.36
N SER A 349 -13.60 9.66 0.09
CA SER A 349 -14.12 8.56 -0.74
C SER A 349 -14.22 8.99 -2.22
N THR A 350 -14.34 8.00 -3.11
CA THR A 350 -14.77 8.18 -4.50
C THR A 350 -16.21 8.74 -4.56
N LEU A 351 -16.52 9.60 -5.53
CA LEU A 351 -17.87 10.15 -5.71
C LEU A 351 -18.66 9.35 -6.74
N VAL A 352 -19.72 8.68 -6.30
CA VAL A 352 -20.53 7.77 -7.10
C VAL A 352 -22.02 7.94 -6.84
N TYR A 353 -22.86 7.47 -7.77
CA TYR A 353 -24.31 7.70 -7.77
C TYR A 353 -25.01 7.40 -6.43
N PHE A 354 -24.52 6.44 -5.64
CA PHE A 354 -25.12 6.04 -4.38
C PHE A 354 -24.64 6.83 -3.15
N ASN A 355 -23.62 7.69 -3.27
CA ASN A 355 -23.11 8.49 -2.14
C ASN A 355 -23.20 10.02 -2.35
N VAL A 356 -23.36 10.48 -3.59
CA VAL A 356 -23.42 11.92 -3.92
C VAL A 356 -24.56 12.67 -3.22
N SER A 357 -25.69 12.02 -2.98
CA SER A 357 -26.82 12.63 -2.26
C SER A 357 -26.47 12.94 -0.80
N ASN A 358 -25.79 12.02 -0.12
CA ASN A 358 -25.33 12.23 1.26
C ASN A 358 -24.26 13.34 1.33
N VAL A 359 -23.34 13.34 0.37
CA VAL A 359 -22.32 14.40 0.24
C VAL A 359 -22.98 15.76 0.05
N TYR A 360 -23.91 15.87 -0.91
CA TYR A 360 -24.64 17.10 -1.15
C TYR A 360 -25.35 17.59 0.11
N GLN A 361 -26.15 16.74 0.77
CA GLN A 361 -26.92 17.14 1.95
C GLN A 361 -26.03 17.62 3.09
N THR A 362 -24.92 16.92 3.35
CA THR A 362 -24.00 17.28 4.44
C THR A 362 -23.28 18.59 4.15
N VAL A 363 -22.76 18.77 2.93
CA VAL A 363 -22.08 20.01 2.54
C VAL A 363 -23.07 21.18 2.50
N TRP A 364 -24.26 20.97 1.94
CA TRP A 364 -25.30 22.00 1.83
C TRP A 364 -25.81 22.44 3.20
N ALA A 365 -25.96 21.53 4.16
CA ALA A 365 -26.28 21.89 5.55
C ALA A 365 -25.21 22.80 6.15
N LYS A 366 -23.92 22.55 5.87
CA LYS A 366 -22.82 23.39 6.38
C LYS A 366 -22.75 24.76 5.70
N VAL A 367 -23.07 24.83 4.41
CA VAL A 367 -23.23 26.10 3.68
C VAL A 367 -24.28 26.97 4.35
N LEU A 368 -25.46 26.41 4.64
CA LEU A 368 -26.55 27.14 5.29
C LEU A 368 -26.22 27.59 6.72
N GLU A 369 -25.41 26.82 7.47
CA GLU A 369 -24.95 27.18 8.81
C GLU A 369 -24.01 28.40 8.82
N MET A 370 -23.24 28.61 7.75
CA MET A 370 -22.24 29.68 7.64
C MET A 370 -22.75 30.94 6.94
N GLU A 371 -23.98 30.93 6.42
CA GLU A 371 -24.61 32.15 5.89
C GLU A 371 -25.02 33.10 7.03
N PRO A 372 -24.89 34.42 6.84
CA PRO A 372 -24.57 35.13 5.58
C PRO A 372 -23.07 35.40 5.32
N ASP A 373 -22.18 34.99 6.22
CA ASP A 373 -20.75 35.39 6.18
C ASP A 373 -19.92 34.59 5.15
N LEU A 374 -20.47 33.50 4.61
CA LEU A 374 -19.82 32.63 3.64
C LEU A 374 -19.69 33.28 2.26
N LYS A 375 -18.45 33.42 1.77
CA LYS A 375 -18.12 34.03 0.47
C LYS A 375 -17.62 33.03 -0.55
N THR A 376 -16.93 31.96 -0.12
CA THR A 376 -16.33 30.98 -1.03
C THR A 376 -16.37 29.57 -0.45
N VAL A 377 -16.68 28.59 -1.30
CA VAL A 377 -16.63 27.16 -0.99
C VAL A 377 -15.56 26.51 -1.86
N ILE A 378 -14.65 25.76 -1.24
CA ILE A 378 -13.57 25.06 -1.93
C ILE A 378 -13.71 23.56 -1.66
N PHE A 379 -13.85 22.79 -2.75
CA PHE A 379 -13.90 21.34 -2.71
C PHE A 379 -12.54 20.74 -3.04
N ASP A 380 -11.87 20.19 -2.03
CA ASP A 380 -10.65 19.39 -2.18
C ASP A 380 -10.98 17.98 -2.69
N LEU A 381 -10.55 17.67 -3.91
CA LEU A 381 -10.71 16.35 -4.56
C LEU A 381 -9.48 15.44 -4.41
N SER A 382 -8.49 15.81 -3.59
CA SER A 382 -7.24 15.03 -3.41
C SER A 382 -7.47 13.58 -2.99
N THR A 383 -8.52 13.28 -2.22
CA THR A 383 -8.88 11.93 -1.78
C THR A 383 -9.97 11.26 -2.61
N SER A 384 -10.63 12.00 -3.49
CA SER A 384 -11.61 11.46 -4.44
C SER A 384 -10.90 11.08 -5.74
N ALA A 385 -10.15 9.97 -5.70
CA ALA A 385 -9.31 9.52 -6.82
C ALA A 385 -10.09 9.33 -8.13
N THR A 386 -11.36 8.95 -8.02
CA THR A 386 -12.28 8.76 -9.15
C THR A 386 -13.63 9.39 -8.85
N ILE A 387 -14.38 9.72 -9.91
CA ILE A 387 -15.77 10.15 -9.86
C ILE A 387 -16.55 9.44 -10.97
N ASP A 388 -17.85 9.25 -10.83
CA ASP A 388 -18.73 8.87 -11.94
C ASP A 388 -19.49 10.09 -12.49
N SER A 389 -20.38 9.87 -13.48
CA SER A 389 -21.24 10.93 -14.03
C SER A 389 -22.11 11.60 -12.97
N SER A 390 -22.55 10.87 -11.95
CA SER A 390 -23.31 11.46 -10.83
C SER A 390 -22.44 12.32 -9.93
N GLY A 391 -21.18 11.94 -9.71
CA GLY A 391 -20.16 12.73 -9.02
C GLY A 391 -19.86 14.05 -9.75
N ALA A 392 -19.73 14.01 -11.07
CA ALA A 392 -19.59 15.23 -11.87
C ALA A 392 -20.84 16.14 -11.78
N ARG A 393 -22.03 15.54 -11.83
CA ARG A 393 -23.30 16.25 -11.69
C ARG A 393 -23.48 16.88 -10.30
N LEU A 394 -22.98 16.23 -9.25
CA LEU A 394 -22.94 16.79 -7.90
C LEU A 394 -22.13 18.10 -7.88
N ILE A 395 -20.94 18.10 -8.47
CA ILE A 395 -20.06 19.28 -8.54
C ILE A 395 -20.74 20.40 -9.31
N LYS A 396 -21.36 20.08 -10.45
CA LYS A 396 -22.16 21.04 -11.23
C LYS A 396 -23.33 21.63 -10.41
N ARG A 397 -24.07 20.78 -9.71
CA ARG A 397 -25.20 21.21 -8.86
C ARG A 397 -24.74 22.12 -7.72
N LEU A 398 -23.61 21.81 -7.09
CA LEU A 398 -23.02 22.67 -6.06
C LEU A 398 -22.65 24.03 -6.65
N TYR A 399 -22.00 24.05 -7.83
CA TYR A 399 -21.68 25.29 -8.53
C TYR A 399 -22.93 26.16 -8.77
N GLU A 400 -23.94 25.62 -9.46
CA GLU A 400 -25.15 26.35 -9.84
C GLU A 400 -25.87 26.91 -8.61
N ASN A 401 -26.03 26.10 -7.56
CA ASN A 401 -26.76 26.52 -6.37
C ASN A 401 -25.99 27.55 -5.54
N LEU A 402 -24.66 27.44 -5.45
CA LEU A 402 -23.83 28.44 -4.76
C LEU A 402 -23.79 29.76 -5.55
N GLU A 403 -23.76 29.70 -6.88
CA GLU A 403 -23.82 30.87 -7.76
C GLU A 403 -25.12 31.66 -7.57
N THR A 404 -26.27 30.99 -7.42
CA THR A 404 -27.54 31.68 -7.11
C THR A 404 -27.53 32.46 -5.79
N LYS A 405 -26.65 32.07 -4.86
CA LYS A 405 -26.45 32.73 -3.55
C LYS A 405 -25.31 33.75 -3.56
N GLY A 406 -24.65 33.97 -4.71
CA GLY A 406 -23.48 34.85 -4.81
C GLY A 406 -22.22 34.29 -4.14
N ILE A 407 -22.18 32.99 -3.83
CA ILE A 407 -21.05 32.31 -3.18
C ILE A 407 -20.18 31.67 -4.27
N ARG A 408 -18.87 31.97 -4.27
CA ARG A 408 -17.96 31.39 -5.27
C ARG A 408 -17.69 29.91 -4.96
N PHE A 409 -17.69 29.06 -5.98
CA PHE A 409 -17.34 27.66 -5.84
C PHE A 409 -16.07 27.32 -6.62
N LYS A 410 -15.12 26.63 -5.97
CA LYS A 410 -13.85 26.18 -6.56
C LYS A 410 -13.56 24.73 -6.21
N VAL A 411 -12.77 24.09 -7.08
CA VAL A 411 -12.31 22.71 -6.92
C VAL A 411 -10.79 22.72 -6.92
N ALA A 412 -10.19 21.92 -6.03
CA ALA A 412 -8.74 21.80 -5.87
C ALA A 412 -8.29 20.33 -6.02
N GLU A 413 -7.01 20.12 -6.38
CA GLU A 413 -6.31 18.83 -6.27
C GLU A 413 -7.01 17.65 -6.99
N ALA A 414 -7.74 17.92 -8.08
CA ALA A 414 -8.44 16.87 -8.83
C ALA A 414 -7.44 15.94 -9.54
N HIS A 415 -7.62 14.62 -9.41
CA HIS A 415 -6.83 13.62 -10.13
C HIS A 415 -7.04 13.67 -11.65
N SER A 416 -6.16 13.02 -12.42
CA SER A 416 -6.24 13.05 -13.90
C SER A 416 -7.57 12.54 -14.44
N GLU A 417 -8.01 11.37 -13.98
CA GLU A 417 -9.27 10.77 -14.42
C GLU A 417 -10.48 11.65 -14.06
N VAL A 418 -10.44 12.28 -12.89
CA VAL A 418 -11.47 13.23 -12.44
C VAL A 418 -11.53 14.45 -13.36
N ARG A 419 -10.39 15.04 -13.72
CA ARG A 419 -10.34 16.18 -14.66
C ARG A 419 -10.90 15.80 -16.04
N ASP A 420 -10.60 14.60 -16.52
CA ASP A 420 -11.09 14.13 -17.82
C ASP A 420 -12.62 13.95 -17.80
N ILE A 421 -13.18 13.42 -16.72
CA ILE A 421 -14.64 13.30 -16.56
C ILE A 421 -15.29 14.70 -16.46
N LEU A 422 -14.70 15.63 -15.71
CA LEU A 422 -15.20 17.01 -15.62
C LEU A 422 -15.19 17.73 -16.98
N ARG A 423 -14.26 17.40 -17.88
CA ARG A 423 -14.23 17.91 -19.27
C ARG A 423 -15.34 17.32 -20.10
N ILE A 424 -15.49 16.00 -20.07
CA ILE A 424 -16.49 15.27 -20.84
C ILE A 424 -17.91 15.71 -20.44
N GLU A 425 -18.15 15.86 -19.14
CA GLU A 425 -19.43 16.34 -18.58
C GLU A 425 -19.62 17.86 -18.69
N LYS A 426 -18.67 18.57 -19.33
CA LYS A 426 -18.68 20.03 -19.50
C LYS A 426 -18.91 20.74 -18.16
N VAL A 427 -18.19 20.35 -17.11
CA VAL A 427 -18.22 21.02 -15.80
C VAL A 427 -16.99 21.91 -15.63
N GLU A 428 -15.85 21.57 -16.23
CA GLU A 428 -14.60 22.36 -16.10
C GLU A 428 -14.79 23.83 -16.50
N HIS A 429 -15.53 24.12 -17.57
CA HIS A 429 -15.74 25.51 -18.01
C HIS A 429 -16.51 26.37 -16.99
N LEU A 430 -17.33 25.76 -16.12
CA LEU A 430 -18.05 26.47 -15.05
C LEU A 430 -17.10 26.81 -13.90
N LEU A 431 -16.17 25.91 -13.58
CA LEU A 431 -15.21 26.06 -12.48
C LEU A 431 -14.03 26.98 -12.84
N GLY A 432 -13.77 27.10 -14.14
CA GLY A 432 -12.48 27.54 -14.69
C GLY A 432 -11.56 26.33 -14.94
N HIS A 433 -10.43 26.56 -15.62
CA HIS A 433 -9.48 25.47 -15.88
C HIS A 433 -9.03 24.82 -14.55
N VAL A 434 -9.24 23.51 -14.42
CA VAL A 434 -8.82 22.75 -13.24
C VAL A 434 -7.41 22.23 -13.52
N SER A 435 -6.44 23.04 -13.12
CA SER A 435 -5.01 22.77 -13.34
C SER A 435 -4.52 21.65 -12.43
N ARG A 436 -3.50 20.93 -12.90
CA ARG A 436 -2.73 19.98 -12.06
C ARG A 436 -1.69 20.66 -11.17
N ARG A 437 -1.47 21.97 -11.36
CA ARG A 437 -0.45 22.76 -10.64
C ARG A 437 -1.04 23.53 -9.46
N ASP A 438 -2.34 23.75 -9.48
CA ASP A 438 -3.01 24.57 -8.47
C ASP A 438 -3.19 23.73 -7.22
N THR A 439 -2.51 24.12 -6.15
CA THR A 439 -2.66 23.45 -4.87
C THR A 439 -3.90 23.95 -4.14
N LEU A 440 -4.36 23.17 -3.14
CA LEU A 440 -5.43 23.65 -2.26
C LEU A 440 -5.08 25.01 -1.62
N HIS A 441 -3.81 25.24 -1.28
CA HIS A 441 -3.38 26.50 -0.69
C HIS A 441 -3.51 27.67 -1.67
N ASP A 442 -3.08 27.50 -2.92
CA ASP A 442 -3.13 28.58 -3.94
C ASP A 442 -4.57 29.06 -4.18
N ILE A 443 -5.51 28.11 -4.20
CA ILE A 443 -6.94 28.40 -4.38
C ILE A 443 -7.50 29.14 -3.17
N VAL A 444 -7.08 28.77 -1.96
CA VAL A 444 -7.47 29.46 -0.73
C VAL A 444 -6.95 30.89 -0.70
N VAL A 445 -5.66 31.10 -1.01
CA VAL A 445 -5.05 32.43 -1.07
C VAL A 445 -5.80 33.32 -2.07
N THR A 446 -6.03 32.79 -3.28
CA THR A 446 -6.82 33.45 -4.33
C THR A 446 -8.23 33.82 -3.83
N ALA A 447 -8.87 32.96 -3.05
CA ALA A 447 -10.22 33.18 -2.53
C ALA A 447 -10.30 34.24 -1.43
N VAL A 448 -9.27 34.35 -0.58
CA VAL A 448 -9.17 35.40 0.46
C VAL A 448 -8.97 36.78 -0.17
N GLY A 449 -8.50 36.85 -1.41
CA GLY A 449 -8.20 38.12 -2.10
C GLY A 449 -6.90 38.77 -1.60
N GLU A 450 -6.16 38.07 -0.74
CA GLU A 450 -4.75 38.30 -0.56
C GLU A 450 -4.07 37.67 -1.77
N GLY A 451 -3.47 38.50 -2.64
CA GLY A 451 -2.43 37.96 -3.51
C GLY A 451 -1.40 37.28 -2.62
N GLU A 452 -0.86 36.14 -3.05
CA GLU A 452 0.46 35.78 -2.52
C GLU A 452 1.33 37.04 -2.57
N PRO A 453 2.17 37.32 -1.56
CA PRO A 453 3.31 38.17 -1.83
C PRO A 453 4.03 37.50 -3.00
N ASP A 454 3.86 38.09 -4.17
CA ASP A 454 4.33 37.57 -5.44
C ASP A 454 5.82 37.22 -5.28
N ILE A 455 6.11 35.92 -5.21
CA ILE A 455 7.46 35.42 -5.00
C ILE A 455 8.33 35.75 -6.24
N LEU A 456 7.69 36.13 -7.36
CA LEU A 456 8.33 36.54 -8.61
C LEU A 456 8.39 38.06 -8.81
N GLN A 457 7.70 38.87 -7.99
CA GLN A 457 8.03 40.29 -7.87
C GLN A 457 9.12 40.45 -6.81
N THR A 458 10.32 40.71 -7.31
CA THR A 458 11.42 41.21 -6.48
C THR A 458 10.88 42.38 -5.65
N PRO A 459 10.89 42.30 -4.30
CA PRO A 459 10.19 43.27 -3.48
C PRO A 459 10.78 44.66 -3.71
N THR A 460 9.93 45.61 -4.09
CA THR A 460 10.22 47.03 -4.01
C THR A 460 10.43 47.39 -2.54
N LYS A 461 11.70 47.30 -2.10
CA LYS A 461 12.19 47.43 -0.72
C LYS A 461 11.41 46.59 0.31
N LEU A 462 11.96 45.42 0.64
CA LEU A 462 11.60 44.64 1.83
C LEU A 462 11.40 45.56 3.06
N LYS A 463 10.18 45.59 3.62
CA LYS A 463 9.97 46.11 4.97
C LYS A 463 10.81 45.23 5.90
N ARG A 464 11.78 45.84 6.61
CA ARG A 464 12.58 45.13 7.62
C ARG A 464 11.63 44.45 8.61
N LEU A 465 11.70 43.12 8.70
CA LEU A 465 10.96 42.36 9.70
C LEU A 465 11.40 42.81 11.09
N GLN A 466 10.44 42.97 12.00
CA GLN A 466 10.75 43.30 13.39
C GLN A 466 11.42 42.10 14.07
N PRO A 467 12.41 42.30 14.97
CA PRO A 467 13.14 41.21 15.62
C PRO A 467 12.24 40.16 16.27
N GLU A 468 11.11 40.57 16.84
CA GLU A 468 10.14 39.68 17.50
C GLU A 468 9.58 38.66 16.50
N LYS A 469 9.25 39.09 15.27
CA LYS A 469 8.74 38.20 14.22
C LYS A 469 9.82 37.21 13.75
N ILE A 470 11.07 37.66 13.67
CA ILE A 470 12.20 36.79 13.31
C ILE A 470 12.41 35.71 14.38
N ILE A 471 12.39 36.11 15.65
CA ILE A 471 12.52 35.17 16.78
C ILE A 471 11.37 34.17 16.77
N SER A 472 10.12 34.62 16.54
CA SER A 472 8.98 33.72 16.40
C SER A 472 9.16 32.71 15.28
N HIS A 473 9.62 33.13 14.10
CA HIS A 473 9.88 32.21 12.98
C HIS A 473 10.96 31.17 13.33
N ILE A 474 12.01 31.56 14.06
CA ILE A 474 13.07 30.64 14.51
C ILE A 474 12.49 29.58 15.47
N ILE A 475 11.74 30.00 16.49
CA ILE A 475 11.20 29.08 17.51
C ILE A 475 10.16 28.14 16.91
N LEU A 476 9.21 28.68 16.14
CA LEU A 476 8.15 27.87 15.51
C LEU A 476 8.72 26.93 14.44
N GLY A 477 9.69 27.41 13.64
CA GLY A 477 10.41 26.58 12.69
C GLY A 477 11.17 25.43 13.36
N ASN A 478 11.79 25.68 14.52
CA ASN A 478 12.46 24.65 15.29
C ASN A 478 11.48 23.63 15.90
N ASN A 479 10.32 24.07 16.41
CA ASN A 479 9.27 23.18 16.90
C ASN A 479 8.79 22.24 15.79
N TYR A 480 8.49 22.80 14.62
CA TYR A 480 8.12 22.02 13.44
C TYR A 480 9.22 21.01 13.05
N PHE A 481 10.49 21.45 13.01
CA PHE A 481 11.61 20.57 12.69
C PHE A 481 11.72 19.41 13.68
N LYS A 482 11.55 19.67 14.98
CA LYS A 482 11.56 18.63 16.02
C LYS A 482 10.39 17.65 15.90
N GLU A 483 9.19 18.14 15.61
CA GLU A 483 7.98 17.30 15.54
C GLU A 483 7.94 16.42 14.29
N THR A 484 8.53 16.90 13.19
CA THR A 484 8.58 16.17 11.90
C THR A 484 9.72 15.18 11.79
N HIS A 485 10.70 15.21 12.71
CA HIS A 485 11.84 14.31 12.71
C HIS A 485 11.80 13.37 13.92
N PRO A 486 11.81 12.04 13.73
CA PRO A 486 11.74 11.09 14.83
C PRO A 486 13.07 11.06 15.60
N LYS A 487 13.08 10.48 16.80
CA LYS A 487 14.27 10.49 17.68
C LYS A 487 15.50 9.90 17.00
N GLU A 488 15.32 8.87 16.17
CA GLU A 488 16.34 8.18 15.39
C GLU A 488 17.07 9.12 14.42
N TYR A 489 16.37 10.14 13.90
CA TYR A 489 16.98 11.18 13.06
C TYR A 489 18.07 11.93 13.82
N PHE A 490 17.88 12.21 15.10
CA PHE A 490 18.85 12.95 15.91
C PHE A 490 19.97 12.06 16.44
N GLU A 491 19.68 10.78 16.73
CA GLU A 491 20.66 9.82 17.23
C GLU A 491 21.84 9.63 16.27
N ARG A 492 21.61 9.73 14.95
CA ARG A 492 22.67 9.62 13.92
C ARG A 492 23.72 10.72 13.97
N PHE A 493 23.44 11.84 14.65
CA PHE A 493 24.36 12.98 14.76
C PHE A 493 25.07 13.06 16.12
N LYS A 494 24.65 12.26 17.10
CA LYS A 494 25.07 12.41 18.50
C LYS A 494 26.55 12.16 18.76
N PHE A 495 27.19 11.33 17.95
CA PHE A 495 28.52 10.79 18.28
C PHE A 495 29.63 11.13 17.29
N LYS A 496 29.32 11.44 16.02
CA LYS A 496 30.36 11.70 15.01
C LYS A 496 29.88 12.53 13.81
N GLN A 497 30.70 13.51 13.43
CA GLN A 497 30.59 14.25 12.17
C GLN A 497 31.33 13.51 11.05
N LYS A 498 30.67 13.27 9.90
CA LYS A 498 31.24 12.56 8.72
C LYS A 498 30.79 13.17 7.37
N PRO A 499 31.04 14.47 7.12
CA PRO A 499 30.80 15.05 5.80
C PRO A 499 31.71 14.40 4.76
N TYR A 500 31.27 14.45 3.51
CA TYR A 500 32.07 14.05 2.36
C TYR A 500 32.33 15.22 1.39
N ILE A 501 31.79 16.41 1.68
CA ILE A 501 32.07 17.65 0.93
C ILE A 501 32.53 18.72 1.92
N THR A 502 33.68 19.33 1.66
CA THR A 502 34.02 20.65 2.19
C THR A 502 33.60 21.68 1.14
N LEU A 503 32.62 22.51 1.48
CA LEU A 503 32.04 23.49 0.57
C LEU A 503 32.49 24.89 0.98
N VAL A 504 33.08 25.64 0.05
CA VAL A 504 33.30 27.08 0.18
C VAL A 504 32.35 27.79 -0.77
N THR A 505 31.39 28.54 -0.22
CA THR A 505 30.36 29.25 -0.99
C THR A 505 30.26 30.71 -0.54
N CYS A 506 29.56 31.52 -1.33
CA CYS A 506 29.38 32.93 -1.02
C CYS A 506 28.47 33.10 0.21
N SER A 507 28.68 34.16 1.00
CA SER A 507 27.79 34.58 2.09
C SER A 507 26.41 35.09 1.64
N ASP A 508 26.10 35.03 0.34
CA ASP A 508 24.81 35.41 -0.21
C ASP A 508 23.72 34.42 0.21
N SER A 509 22.74 34.90 0.98
CA SER A 509 21.65 34.07 1.52
C SER A 509 20.69 33.51 0.46
N ARG A 510 20.79 33.98 -0.80
CA ARG A 510 20.01 33.46 -1.93
C ARG A 510 20.53 32.15 -2.49
N VAL A 511 21.68 31.65 -2.03
CA VAL A 511 22.26 30.38 -2.49
C VAL A 511 21.90 29.28 -1.48
N PRO A 512 20.79 28.54 -1.66
CA PRO A 512 20.38 27.55 -0.69
C PRO A 512 21.27 26.31 -0.78
N LEU A 513 21.81 25.85 0.35
CA LEU A 513 22.57 24.59 0.40
C LEU A 513 21.73 23.38 -0.05
N THR A 514 20.41 23.45 0.07
CA THR A 514 19.47 22.43 -0.41
C THR A 514 19.43 22.30 -1.94
N ALA A 515 19.98 23.27 -2.69
CA ALA A 515 20.20 23.12 -4.13
C ALA A 515 21.22 22.02 -4.47
N LEU A 516 22.13 21.68 -3.54
CA LEU A 516 23.08 20.57 -3.72
C LEU A 516 22.40 19.21 -3.53
N MET A 517 21.53 19.10 -2.52
CA MET A 517 20.79 17.88 -2.18
C MET A 517 19.67 18.16 -1.17
N PRO A 518 18.60 17.34 -1.11
CA PRO A 518 17.46 17.56 -0.22
C PRO A 518 17.79 17.66 1.28
N ASP A 519 18.84 16.96 1.75
CA ASP A 519 19.32 17.02 3.14
C ASP A 519 20.84 17.02 3.15
N THR A 520 21.45 18.15 3.53
CA THR A 520 22.90 18.35 3.63
C THR A 520 23.48 18.02 5.01
N SER A 521 22.62 17.71 5.99
CA SER A 521 23.00 17.48 7.39
C SER A 521 24.05 16.36 7.48
N ASN A 522 25.20 16.68 8.07
CA ASN A 522 26.35 15.77 8.23
C ASN A 522 26.95 15.22 6.91
N LYS A 523 26.58 15.79 5.75
CA LYS A 523 27.13 15.44 4.42
C LYS A 523 28.01 16.55 3.86
N VAL A 524 27.65 17.80 4.14
CA VAL A 524 28.35 18.99 3.68
C VAL A 524 28.88 19.77 4.88
N PHE A 525 30.18 20.05 4.89
CA PHE A 525 30.83 20.99 5.80
C PHE A 525 30.95 22.33 5.06
N SER A 526 29.99 23.23 5.30
CA SER A 526 29.84 24.49 4.55
C SER A 526 30.52 25.67 5.23
N ILE A 527 31.27 26.43 4.44
CA ILE A 527 31.97 27.66 4.82
C ILE A 527 31.41 28.77 3.92
N HIS A 528 30.92 29.84 4.53
CA HIS A 528 30.36 31.00 3.82
C HIS A 528 31.25 32.22 4.05
N ASN A 529 31.69 32.86 2.98
CA ASN A 529 32.46 34.11 3.06
C ASN A 529 32.23 35.02 1.83
N ILE A 530 32.82 36.21 1.85
CA ILE A 530 32.63 37.21 0.81
C ILE A 530 33.35 36.75 -0.46
N GLY A 531 32.57 36.34 -1.48
CA GLY A 531 33.10 35.94 -2.78
C GLY A 531 33.71 34.53 -2.84
N ASN A 532 33.30 33.62 -1.93
CA ASN A 532 33.61 32.18 -1.96
C ASN A 532 35.12 31.87 -2.01
N GLN A 533 35.92 32.50 -1.15
CA GLN A 533 37.39 32.53 -1.24
C GLN A 533 38.08 31.59 -0.25
N ILE A 534 39.13 30.89 -0.67
CA ILE A 534 39.86 30.00 0.25
C ILE A 534 40.71 30.77 1.28
N LEU A 535 41.36 31.86 0.86
CA LEU A 535 42.38 32.55 1.65
C LEU A 535 41.84 33.18 2.95
N SER A 536 40.59 33.65 2.94
CA SER A 536 39.95 34.22 4.13
C SER A 536 39.47 33.16 5.13
N THR A 537 39.45 31.88 4.75
CA THR A 537 38.86 30.79 5.56
C THR A 537 39.72 29.54 5.62
N GLU A 538 41.03 29.68 5.41
CA GLU A 538 41.94 28.54 5.28
C GLU A 538 41.87 27.55 6.44
N GLY A 539 41.81 28.04 7.69
CA GLY A 539 41.74 27.16 8.86
C GLY A 539 40.50 26.26 8.87
N SER A 540 39.35 26.78 8.42
CA SER A 540 38.12 26.00 8.29
C SER A 540 38.21 24.99 7.14
N VAL A 541 38.83 25.38 6.02
CA VAL A 541 39.05 24.45 4.90
C VAL A 541 40.01 23.34 5.32
N ASP A 542 41.13 23.67 5.96
CA ASP A 542 42.11 22.70 6.48
C ASP A 542 41.46 21.75 7.49
N TYR A 543 40.54 22.22 8.34
CA TYR A 543 39.76 21.36 9.21
C TYR A 543 38.90 20.37 8.42
N GLY A 544 38.19 20.82 7.38
CA GLY A 544 37.42 19.94 6.51
C GLY A 544 38.28 18.86 5.83
N ILE A 545 39.43 19.26 5.30
CA ILE A 545 40.29 18.40 4.49
C ILE A 545 41.16 17.47 5.35
N TYR A 546 41.87 18.00 6.35
CA TYR A 546 42.81 17.21 7.15
C TYR A 546 42.14 16.54 8.36
N HIS A 547 41.21 17.23 9.02
CA HIS A 547 40.56 16.69 10.23
C HIS A 547 39.34 15.84 9.90
N LEU A 548 38.40 16.35 9.09
CA LEU A 548 37.19 15.62 8.70
C LEU A 548 37.43 14.66 7.52
N LYS A 549 38.54 14.83 6.79
CA LYS A 549 38.96 13.95 5.67
C LYS A 549 37.92 13.86 4.57
N THR A 550 37.32 14.99 4.20
CA THR A 550 36.39 15.06 3.07
C THR A 550 37.13 14.74 1.76
N PRO A 551 36.58 13.87 0.90
CA PRO A 551 37.19 13.56 -0.40
C PRO A 551 36.94 14.63 -1.47
N LEU A 552 36.06 15.60 -1.23
CA LEU A 552 35.70 16.66 -2.18
C LEU A 552 35.78 18.05 -1.54
N LEU A 553 36.59 18.93 -2.14
CA LEU A 553 36.57 20.38 -1.91
C LEU A 553 35.81 21.05 -3.06
N LEU A 554 34.65 21.63 -2.77
CA LEU A 554 33.80 22.29 -3.75
C LEU A 554 33.78 23.80 -3.48
N PHE A 555 34.13 24.59 -4.50
CA PHE A 555 33.85 26.02 -4.54
C PHE A 555 32.53 26.25 -5.27
N LEU A 556 31.59 26.95 -4.65
CA LEU A 556 30.30 27.26 -5.27
C LEU A 556 30.15 28.78 -5.41
N GLY A 557 30.26 29.25 -6.65
CA GLY A 557 29.91 30.60 -7.05
C GLY A 557 28.44 30.66 -7.45
N HIS A 558 27.94 31.86 -7.73
CA HIS A 558 26.56 32.04 -8.18
C HIS A 558 26.41 33.26 -9.07
N SER A 559 25.37 33.28 -9.92
CA SER A 559 25.02 34.47 -10.72
C SER A 559 24.90 35.71 -9.85
N ASN A 560 25.04 36.90 -10.43
CA ASN A 560 24.73 38.17 -9.74
C ASN A 560 25.31 38.26 -8.29
N CYS A 561 26.57 37.85 -8.13
CA CYS A 561 27.29 37.88 -6.86
C CYS A 561 27.57 39.30 -6.35
N GLY A 562 27.04 39.62 -5.16
CA GLY A 562 27.18 40.95 -4.54
C GLY A 562 28.63 41.33 -4.23
N ALA A 563 29.46 40.39 -3.79
CA ALA A 563 30.88 40.62 -3.51
C ALA A 563 31.65 41.08 -4.76
N ILE A 564 31.43 40.39 -5.90
CA ILE A 564 32.06 40.78 -7.17
C ILE A 564 31.49 42.12 -7.67
N LYS A 565 30.19 42.42 -7.46
CA LYS A 565 29.61 43.74 -7.81
C LYS A 565 30.23 44.86 -6.98
N ALA A 566 30.41 44.66 -5.68
CA ALA A 566 31.05 45.63 -4.79
C ALA A 566 32.48 45.92 -5.26
N TYR A 567 33.25 44.87 -5.59
CA TYR A 567 34.58 45.06 -6.14
C TYR A 567 34.56 45.86 -7.45
N LEU A 568 33.74 45.46 -8.43
CA LEU A 568 33.70 46.09 -9.75
C LEU A 568 33.22 47.55 -9.74
N ARG A 569 32.46 47.96 -8.73
CA ARG A 569 31.91 49.31 -8.59
C ARG A 569 32.76 50.25 -7.73
N GLY A 570 33.80 49.72 -7.06
CA GLY A 570 34.54 50.43 -6.02
C GLY A 570 34.02 50.07 -4.63
N PHE A 571 34.95 49.77 -3.72
CA PHE A 571 34.68 49.33 -2.35
C PHE A 571 35.51 50.13 -1.32
N GLU A 572 35.92 51.34 -1.70
CA GLU A 572 36.76 52.24 -0.90
C GLU A 572 36.01 52.75 0.34
N GLU A 573 34.69 52.73 0.36
CA GLU A 573 33.85 53.13 1.51
C GLU A 573 33.57 51.98 2.48
N GLU A 574 33.92 50.73 2.11
CA GLU A 574 33.64 49.57 2.94
C GLU A 574 34.52 49.52 4.21
N SER A 575 34.07 48.73 5.20
CA SER A 575 34.85 48.48 6.42
C SER A 575 36.15 47.73 6.13
N TYR A 576 37.14 47.85 7.03
CA TYR A 576 38.45 47.20 6.87
C TYR A 576 38.34 45.68 6.63
N GLY A 577 37.46 44.98 7.35
CA GLY A 577 37.28 43.53 7.17
C GLY A 577 36.76 43.17 5.78
N ILE A 578 35.81 43.94 5.25
CA ILE A 578 35.27 43.73 3.90
C ILE A 578 36.33 44.02 2.85
N LYS A 579 37.07 45.12 2.98
CA LYS A 579 38.19 45.47 2.09
C LYS A 579 39.24 44.37 2.05
N HIS A 580 39.65 43.89 3.22
CA HIS A 580 40.64 42.82 3.35
C HIS A 580 40.20 41.52 2.64
N GLU A 581 38.92 41.13 2.73
CA GLU A 581 38.40 39.98 1.99
C GLU A 581 38.30 40.24 0.48
N LEU A 582 37.90 41.44 0.06
CA LEU A 582 37.76 41.80 -1.36
C LEU A 582 39.11 42.00 -2.07
N ASP A 583 40.17 42.40 -1.37
CA ASP A 583 41.52 42.58 -1.92
C ASP A 583 42.07 41.29 -2.55
N PHE A 584 41.69 40.12 -2.03
CA PHE A 584 42.08 38.83 -2.60
C PHE A 584 41.46 38.55 -3.99
N LEU A 585 40.44 39.31 -4.41
CA LEU A 585 39.87 39.26 -5.77
C LEU A 585 40.65 40.11 -6.78
N GLN A 586 41.52 41.01 -6.30
CA GLN A 586 42.25 41.98 -7.13
C GLN A 586 43.07 41.37 -8.28
N PRO A 587 43.78 40.23 -8.11
CA PRO A 587 44.56 39.63 -9.19
C PRO A 587 43.73 39.21 -10.40
N ILE A 588 42.46 38.81 -10.20
CA ILE A 588 41.58 38.30 -11.25
C ILE A 588 40.99 39.44 -12.09
N ILE A 589 40.71 40.58 -11.46
CA ILE A 589 39.84 41.62 -12.05
C ILE A 589 40.66 42.66 -12.84
N LYS A 590 41.96 42.81 -12.58
CA LYS A 590 42.86 43.68 -13.38
C LYS A 590 42.96 43.28 -14.85
N GLU A 591 42.71 42.02 -15.22
CA GLU A 591 42.79 41.54 -16.61
C GLU A 591 41.61 41.97 -17.49
N TYR A 592 40.49 42.42 -16.91
CA TYR A 592 39.23 42.62 -17.63
C TYR A 592 38.67 44.06 -17.56
N SER A 593 39.50 45.03 -17.19
CA SER A 593 39.10 46.44 -16.98
C SER A 593 38.65 47.18 -18.26
N THR A 594 38.74 46.59 -19.44
CA THR A 594 38.40 47.19 -20.75
C THR A 594 37.00 46.82 -21.27
N VAL A 595 36.27 45.94 -20.57
CA VAL A 595 34.94 45.44 -21.00
C VAL A 595 33.83 46.42 -20.64
N LYS A 596 33.02 46.83 -21.63
CA LYS A 596 31.94 47.83 -21.45
C LYS A 596 30.60 47.27 -20.93
N ASP A 597 30.34 45.97 -21.09
CA ASP A 597 29.09 45.33 -20.64
C ASP A 597 29.26 44.79 -19.22
N PHE A 598 28.67 45.48 -18.24
CA PHE A 598 28.83 45.19 -16.81
C PHE A 598 28.30 43.80 -16.42
N GLU A 599 27.14 43.38 -16.95
CA GLU A 599 26.53 42.11 -16.54
C GLU A 599 27.29 40.92 -17.17
N LYS A 600 27.75 41.04 -18.43
CA LYS A 600 28.64 40.02 -19.01
C LYS A 600 29.99 39.96 -18.31
N LEU A 601 30.60 41.10 -18.01
CA LEU A 601 31.84 41.18 -17.24
C LEU A 601 31.66 40.50 -15.87
N HIS A 602 30.55 40.77 -15.20
CA HIS A 602 30.26 40.22 -13.89
C HIS A 602 30.24 38.69 -13.87
N ALA A 603 29.47 38.07 -14.77
CA ALA A 603 29.40 36.61 -14.87
C ALA A 603 30.77 35.97 -15.16
N HIS A 604 31.54 36.55 -16.08
CA HIS A 604 32.88 36.05 -16.42
C HIS A 604 33.86 36.18 -15.26
N VAL A 605 33.82 37.28 -14.51
CA VAL A 605 34.67 37.46 -13.31
C VAL A 605 34.31 36.44 -12.24
N ILE A 606 33.03 36.10 -12.06
CA ILE A 606 32.62 35.04 -11.11
C ILE A 606 33.22 33.68 -11.54
N GLU A 607 33.10 33.32 -12.82
CA GLU A 607 33.66 32.06 -13.34
C GLU A 607 35.20 32.01 -13.24
N LYS A 608 35.89 33.13 -13.53
CA LYS A 608 37.34 33.25 -13.38
C LYS A 608 37.78 33.24 -11.91
N ASN A 609 36.99 33.81 -11.00
CA ASN A 609 37.22 33.67 -9.57
C ASN A 609 37.18 32.20 -9.15
N LEU A 610 36.19 31.43 -9.62
CA LEU A 610 36.13 29.99 -9.36
C LEU A 610 37.37 29.25 -9.84
N ASP A 611 37.84 29.55 -11.05
CA ASP A 611 39.10 29.00 -11.57
C ASP A 611 40.29 29.35 -10.68
N TYR A 612 40.36 30.59 -10.22
CA TYR A 612 41.42 31.06 -9.33
C TYR A 612 41.41 30.34 -7.97
N GLN A 613 40.23 30.16 -7.36
CA GLN A 613 40.10 29.41 -6.11
C GLN A 613 40.54 27.95 -6.26
N VAL A 614 40.15 27.29 -7.35
CA VAL A 614 40.63 25.93 -7.66
C VAL A 614 42.14 25.90 -7.83
N ASN A 615 42.74 26.90 -8.49
CA ASN A 615 44.18 26.96 -8.68
C ASN A 615 44.96 27.10 -7.37
N ILE A 616 44.51 27.99 -6.46
CA ILE A 616 45.12 28.16 -5.14
C ILE A 616 45.01 26.86 -4.34
N ALA A 617 43.79 26.29 -4.28
CA ALA A 617 43.54 25.07 -3.53
C ALA A 617 44.35 23.88 -4.08
N TYR A 618 44.45 23.76 -5.41
CA TYR A 618 45.25 22.72 -6.06
C TYR A 618 46.73 22.85 -5.72
N LYS A 619 47.26 24.08 -5.67
CA LYS A 619 48.65 24.31 -5.25
C LYS A 619 48.87 23.92 -3.79
N LYS A 620 47.93 24.26 -2.90
CA LYS A 620 48.01 23.97 -1.45
C LYS A 620 47.88 22.48 -1.15
N TYR A 621 46.93 21.78 -1.77
CA TYR A 621 46.61 20.36 -1.49
C TYR A 621 47.13 19.39 -2.55
N LYS A 622 48.18 19.77 -3.30
CA LYS A 622 48.68 19.04 -4.46
C LYS A 622 48.88 17.55 -4.19
N ASP A 623 49.49 17.21 -3.06
CA ASP A 623 49.80 15.81 -2.71
C ASP A 623 48.53 14.97 -2.49
N LEU A 624 47.48 15.56 -1.92
CA LEU A 624 46.19 14.87 -1.72
C LEU A 624 45.45 14.67 -3.04
N VAL A 625 45.56 15.63 -3.96
CA VAL A 625 44.95 15.52 -5.30
C VAL A 625 45.67 14.48 -6.15
N VAL A 626 47.00 14.50 -6.17
CA VAL A 626 47.82 13.52 -6.93
C VAL A 626 47.63 12.10 -6.41
N THR A 627 47.48 11.92 -5.10
CA THR A 627 47.21 10.61 -4.49
C THR A 627 45.75 10.16 -4.62
N GLY A 628 44.88 10.95 -5.25
CA GLY A 628 43.46 10.63 -5.43
C GLY A 628 42.61 10.72 -4.16
N LYS A 629 43.17 11.25 -3.06
CA LYS A 629 42.48 11.39 -1.77
C LYS A 629 41.56 12.61 -1.72
N LEU A 630 41.80 13.61 -2.55
CA LEU A 630 41.02 14.83 -2.63
C LEU A 630 40.73 15.19 -4.09
N THR A 631 39.48 15.50 -4.40
CA THR A 631 39.10 16.18 -5.65
C THR A 631 38.75 17.63 -5.33
N ILE A 632 39.23 18.56 -6.15
CA ILE A 632 38.92 19.99 -6.04
C ILE A 632 38.06 20.37 -7.24
N MET A 633 36.89 20.93 -6.98
CA MET A 633 35.88 21.24 -7.98
C MET A 633 35.36 22.66 -7.80
N ALA A 634 34.98 23.30 -8.90
CA ALA A 634 34.21 24.54 -8.88
C ALA A 634 32.88 24.37 -9.62
N GLY A 635 31.81 24.81 -8.96
CA GLY A 635 30.46 24.88 -9.49
C GLY A 635 29.96 26.33 -9.51
N PHE A 636 29.06 26.60 -10.44
CA PHE A 636 28.39 27.89 -10.60
C PHE A 636 26.88 27.67 -10.46
N TYR A 637 26.26 28.25 -9.44
CA TYR A 637 24.82 28.23 -9.26
C TYR A 637 24.14 29.31 -10.09
N ASP A 638 23.50 28.90 -11.18
CA ASP A 638 22.97 29.80 -12.20
C ASP A 638 21.49 30.11 -11.97
N PHE A 639 21.18 31.16 -11.22
CA PHE A 639 19.80 31.61 -11.03
C PHE A 639 19.32 32.60 -12.09
N MET A 640 20.22 33.12 -12.93
CA MET A 640 19.86 34.05 -14.02
C MET A 640 19.73 33.37 -15.38
N GLY A 641 20.10 32.09 -15.50
CA GLY A 641 20.12 31.36 -16.75
C GLY A 641 21.29 31.76 -17.68
N GLU A 642 22.40 32.25 -17.13
CA GLU A 642 23.58 32.73 -17.84
C GLU A 642 24.24 31.66 -18.74
N PHE A 643 24.07 30.37 -18.42
CA PHE A 643 24.57 29.25 -19.23
C PHE A 643 23.59 28.77 -20.31
N GLY A 644 22.37 29.33 -20.36
CA GLY A 644 21.32 28.89 -21.29
C GLY A 644 20.78 27.48 -21.01
N LYS A 645 20.99 26.95 -19.80
CA LYS A 645 20.59 25.60 -19.37
C LYS A 645 19.36 25.56 -18.48
N GLY A 646 18.72 26.72 -18.25
CA GLY A 646 17.62 26.89 -17.29
C GLY A 646 18.12 27.38 -15.93
N MET A 647 17.24 28.09 -15.21
CA MET A 647 17.55 28.70 -13.91
C MET A 647 17.59 27.65 -12.79
N GLY A 648 18.44 27.87 -11.79
CA GLY A 648 18.59 27.03 -10.60
C GLY A 648 19.53 25.85 -10.76
N ASN A 649 20.25 25.74 -11.89
CA ASN A 649 21.20 24.66 -12.12
C ASN A 649 22.56 24.97 -11.48
N ILE A 650 23.25 23.93 -11.01
CA ILE A 650 24.68 23.99 -10.69
C ILE A 650 25.45 23.52 -11.92
N ILE A 651 26.32 24.37 -12.45
CA ILE A 651 27.17 24.09 -13.60
C ILE A 651 28.60 23.92 -13.13
N ILE A 652 29.18 22.74 -13.32
CA ILE A 652 30.57 22.46 -13.03
C ILE A 652 31.44 23.07 -14.12
N VAL A 653 32.34 23.97 -13.71
CA VAL A 653 33.17 24.78 -14.61
C VAL A 653 34.65 24.41 -14.56
N ASN A 654 35.07 23.69 -13.51
CA ASN A 654 36.47 23.29 -13.31
C ASN A 654 36.59 22.09 -12.36
N VAL A 655 37.44 21.13 -12.71
CA VAL A 655 37.81 20.00 -11.85
C VAL A 655 39.33 19.82 -11.89
N ASN A 656 40.01 19.92 -10.74
CA ASN A 656 41.45 19.72 -10.62
C ASN A 656 42.27 20.52 -11.66
N LYS A 657 41.82 21.75 -11.97
CA LYS A 657 42.34 22.65 -13.01
C LYS A 657 41.95 22.32 -14.46
N GLN A 658 41.24 21.21 -14.71
CA GLN A 658 40.70 20.92 -16.03
C GLN A 658 39.47 21.79 -16.31
N LYS A 659 39.50 22.50 -17.44
CA LYS A 659 38.43 23.44 -17.87
C LYS A 659 37.76 23.05 -19.17
N GLY A 660 38.39 22.16 -19.95
CA GLY A 660 37.84 21.69 -21.21
C GLY A 660 36.58 20.85 -20.99
N ILE A 661 35.49 21.23 -21.66
CA ILE A 661 34.14 20.69 -21.39
C ILE A 661 34.11 19.18 -21.71
N ASP A 662 34.64 18.78 -22.85
CA ASP A 662 34.56 17.39 -23.30
C ASP A 662 35.50 16.48 -22.50
N GLU A 663 36.69 16.97 -22.15
CA GLU A 663 37.59 16.25 -21.25
C GLU A 663 36.96 16.10 -19.86
N MET A 664 36.36 17.15 -19.31
CA MET A 664 35.63 17.06 -18.03
C MET A 664 34.52 16.02 -18.10
N ARG A 665 33.70 16.01 -19.17
CA ARG A 665 32.62 15.01 -19.34
C ARG A 665 33.12 13.57 -19.41
N SER A 666 34.37 13.36 -19.84
CA SER A 666 35.01 12.05 -19.93
C SER A 666 35.68 11.60 -18.62
N MET A 667 35.84 12.48 -17.61
CA MET A 667 36.49 12.13 -16.35
C MET A 667 35.71 11.04 -15.58
N GLU A 668 36.45 10.13 -14.93
CA GLU A 668 35.90 8.99 -14.19
C GLU A 668 34.93 9.42 -13.08
N ILE A 669 35.15 10.57 -12.47
CA ILE A 669 34.30 11.13 -11.40
C ILE A 669 32.85 11.40 -11.83
N PHE A 670 32.57 11.47 -13.15
CA PHE A 670 31.22 11.69 -13.69
C PHE A 670 30.63 10.43 -14.34
N THR A 671 31.20 9.25 -14.11
CA THR A 671 30.72 7.98 -14.69
C THR A 671 29.26 7.64 -14.32
N TYR A 672 28.81 8.03 -13.13
CA TYR A 672 27.42 7.83 -12.68
C TYR A 672 26.42 8.84 -13.23
N LEU A 673 26.85 9.85 -14.00
CA LEU A 673 25.96 10.81 -14.65
C LEU A 673 25.59 10.36 -16.06
N SER A 674 24.31 10.44 -16.41
CA SER A 674 23.83 10.25 -17.78
C SER A 674 24.38 11.33 -18.73
N THR A 675 24.43 11.04 -20.03
CA THR A 675 24.83 12.01 -21.06
C THR A 675 24.00 13.30 -20.99
N ALA A 676 22.70 13.19 -20.72
CA ALA A 676 21.82 14.34 -20.55
C ALA A 676 22.23 15.22 -19.35
N GLN A 677 22.51 14.59 -18.20
CA GLN A 677 22.97 15.32 -17.00
C GLN A 677 24.35 15.96 -17.21
N LYS A 678 25.28 15.27 -17.89
CA LYS A 678 26.59 15.83 -18.25
C LYS A 678 26.45 17.05 -19.17
N ASN A 679 25.51 17.02 -20.11
CA ASN A 679 25.23 18.15 -21.00
C ASN A 679 24.54 19.33 -20.31
N LEU A 680 23.83 19.06 -19.21
CA LEU A 680 23.13 20.08 -18.42
C LEU A 680 24.03 20.73 -17.38
N HIS A 681 24.87 19.94 -16.69
CA HIS A 681 25.62 20.36 -15.50
C HIS A 681 27.12 20.52 -15.71
N ILE A 682 27.65 20.34 -16.92
CA ILE A 682 29.07 20.60 -17.23
C ILE A 682 29.13 21.58 -18.40
N GLY A 683 29.76 22.74 -18.16
CA GLY A 683 29.82 23.81 -19.14
C GLY A 683 30.72 24.96 -18.72
N ARG A 684 30.87 25.92 -19.63
CA ARG A 684 31.54 27.21 -19.42
C ARG A 684 30.64 28.32 -19.95
N LEU A 685 30.81 29.54 -19.45
CA LEU A 685 30.10 30.69 -19.98
C LEU A 685 30.40 30.85 -21.49
N PRO A 686 29.42 31.23 -22.32
CA PRO A 686 29.65 31.45 -23.74
C PRO A 686 30.67 32.59 -23.94
N ASN A 687 31.74 32.34 -24.71
CA ASN A 687 32.78 33.33 -25.00
C ASN A 687 32.17 34.55 -25.73
N GLY A 688 31.85 35.60 -24.98
CA GLY A 688 31.36 36.88 -25.49
C GLY A 688 32.38 38.02 -25.34
N LEU A 689 33.56 37.73 -24.82
CA LEU A 689 34.65 38.67 -24.56
C LEU A 689 35.89 38.12 -25.27
N SER A 690 36.36 38.79 -26.33
CA SER A 690 37.60 38.39 -27.00
C SER A 690 38.76 38.54 -26.01
N GLU A 691 39.49 37.45 -25.74
CA GLU A 691 40.83 37.52 -25.15
C GLU A 691 41.78 38.20 -26.16
N SER A 692 41.70 39.52 -26.29
CA SER A 692 42.70 40.32 -26.99
C SER A 692 43.74 40.80 -25.98
N GLY A 693 44.88 40.10 -25.92
CA GLY A 693 46.11 40.64 -25.36
C GLY A 693 46.62 39.95 -24.11
N LYS A 694 47.23 38.77 -24.27
CA LYS A 694 48.57 38.39 -23.74
C LYS A 694 48.77 36.87 -23.78
N GLU A 695 48.97 36.34 -24.98
CA GLU A 695 49.87 35.20 -25.19
C GLU A 695 50.94 35.66 -26.18
N LYS A 696 52.00 36.26 -25.63
CA LYS A 696 53.34 36.43 -26.19
C LYS A 696 54.19 37.19 -25.17
N GLU A 697 54.73 36.43 -24.21
CA GLU A 697 56.16 36.40 -23.81
C GLU A 697 56.36 35.35 -22.71
#